data_AF-A0A967I0U0-F1
#
_entry.id   AF-A0A967I0U0-F1
#
_cell.length_a   1.000
_cell.length_b   1.000
_cell.length_c   1.000
_cell.angle_alpha   90.00
_cell.angle_beta   90.00
_cell.angle_gamma   90.00
#
_symmetry.space_group_name_H-M   'P 1'
#
loop_
_entity.id
_entity.type
_entity.pdbx_description
1 polymer ?
#
loop_
_entity_poly.entity_id
_entity_poly.type
_entity_poly.pdbx_seq_one_letter_code
_entity_poly.pdbx_strand_id
1 'polypeptide(L)'
;MKDERKTKKQLIGELDSLRQRHTELETNSKGVAAALRESEASMKGILKAAPIGIGLVHNRVLGWMNDHMSEMLGYSEEELIGKSARVLYENDDEFERVGREKYQEIGERGIGAIETRWKRKDGSLIDVHLRSTPVDPTDLAQGVLFTALDLSESKYAQRALRESEKRYRRITEAITDYMFTVKMVDGHPAETRHGPTCEAVTGYTSEEFDADPFLWIRMVPAEDQDIVRAQASETLSGHDPGPIEHRIIRKDGQIRWVSNSLVPTRDGQGNLFSYDGLLRDITNRKIAEQTLRESEERYRHLVETMNEGLAMADQNYVFTFVNERFSEMLGYSREEVLGRHIVEFVHEDYKDFMQDQMARRQRGEEARSYEIDWRARDGQRVYTLISPKGFYDANGQFTGSLGVLTDITDRKRAEEALQKAHAELELRVQERTAELLQTNEQLKREIEDRKRIEQELRESETRYRLLINNVPSIVYRGYKDWSVDFLDEKVKSLTGYGMEEFNSRKKKWSEVIIGRDLETAKQAFIQALKTNKSYVREYRIETKGGEILWIQERGQIVCDKDGEIEYVSGVFFDVTERKQLQKAIVQKEKLNTLGAIAAEVAHEIRNPLVSLGGFARRLQKRFPDMSECDVILQQSQRLEKILSRIRNYLHPVEIHPQECSVNSIIADSVGLLSPETEIRGLKCQLNLNPDLSDVYTDPDILTQIFVNLILNAAEAMDNGGVLSIRTFESEQDLYIEFKNPSSEPEVKHPELLFMPFAEGGESIGLPLCYRLLKNMGGLLSYTSEKDHMVFTVSLPKSVRSHTQ
;
A
#
# COMPACT_ATOMS: atom_id res chain seq x y z
N MET A 1 44.43 28.21 -65.66
CA MET A 1 45.59 28.76 -64.92
C MET A 1 45.33 30.05 -64.11
N LYS A 2 44.80 31.16 -64.65
CA LYS A 2 44.49 32.36 -63.81
C LYS A 2 43.26 32.17 -62.91
N ASP A 3 42.25 31.40 -63.35
CA ASP A 3 41.07 31.09 -62.52
C ASP A 3 41.37 30.13 -61.37
N GLU A 4 42.12 29.05 -61.62
CA GLU A 4 42.46 28.08 -60.57
C GLU A 4 43.26 28.67 -59.39
N ARG A 5 44.10 29.67 -59.66
CA ARG A 5 44.85 30.37 -58.60
C ARG A 5 43.97 31.29 -57.76
N LYS A 6 42.88 31.81 -58.33
CA LYS A 6 41.92 32.67 -57.63
C LYS A 6 41.04 31.85 -56.69
N THR A 7 40.59 30.68 -57.14
CA THR A 7 39.82 29.71 -56.35
C THR A 7 40.62 29.15 -55.18
N LYS A 8 41.92 28.83 -55.39
CA LYS A 8 42.77 28.27 -54.34
C LYS A 8 43.05 29.25 -53.19
N LYS A 9 43.15 30.55 -53.47
CA LYS A 9 43.36 31.58 -52.44
C LYS A 9 42.12 31.82 -51.58
N GLN A 10 40.93 31.69 -52.18
CA GLN A 10 39.65 31.82 -51.48
C GLN A 10 39.41 30.64 -50.53
N LEU A 11 39.71 29.41 -50.99
CA LEU A 11 39.63 28.20 -50.18
C LEU A 11 40.57 28.19 -48.97
N ILE A 12 41.78 28.75 -49.09
CA ILE A 12 42.73 28.85 -47.95
C ILE A 12 42.24 29.85 -46.90
N GLY A 13 41.67 30.99 -47.32
CA GLY A 13 41.09 31.97 -46.40
C GLY A 13 39.87 31.44 -45.64
N GLU A 14 39.06 30.60 -46.28
CA GLU A 14 37.94 29.90 -45.61
C GLU A 14 38.46 28.86 -44.61
N LEU A 15 39.57 28.18 -44.90
CA LEU A 15 40.15 27.16 -44.02
C LEU A 15 40.69 27.74 -42.70
N ASP A 16 41.34 28.90 -42.75
CA ASP A 16 41.92 29.53 -41.55
C ASP A 16 40.84 30.16 -40.65
N SER A 17 39.79 30.73 -41.25
CA SER A 17 38.56 31.16 -40.57
C SER A 17 37.88 30.03 -39.79
N LEU A 18 37.83 28.83 -40.38
CA LEU A 18 37.26 27.63 -39.75
C LEU A 18 38.10 27.16 -38.55
N ARG A 19 39.43 27.22 -38.63
CA ARG A 19 40.32 26.82 -37.52
C ARG A 19 40.19 27.73 -36.29
N GLN A 20 40.05 29.03 -36.50
CA GLN A 20 39.90 29.97 -35.39
C GLN A 20 38.57 29.79 -34.66
N ARG A 21 37.47 29.56 -35.41
CA ARG A 21 36.17 29.19 -34.84
C ARG A 21 36.22 27.87 -34.06
N HIS A 22 36.95 26.86 -34.55
CA HIS A 22 37.10 25.59 -33.86
C HIS A 22 37.72 25.75 -32.46
N THR A 23 38.69 26.64 -32.31
CA THR A 23 39.42 26.82 -31.04
C THR A 23 38.57 27.52 -29.98
N GLU A 24 37.79 28.54 -30.35
CA GLU A 24 36.84 29.20 -29.45
C GLU A 24 35.72 28.25 -28.99
N LEU A 25 35.28 27.35 -29.89
CA LEU A 25 34.25 26.34 -29.61
C LEU A 25 34.72 25.29 -28.58
N GLU A 26 35.99 24.89 -28.59
CA GLU A 26 36.54 23.94 -27.61
C GLU A 26 36.53 24.49 -26.17
N THR A 27 36.79 25.79 -26.00
CA THR A 27 36.79 26.44 -24.67
C THR A 27 35.39 26.52 -24.06
N ASN A 28 34.35 26.86 -24.85
CA ASN A 28 32.97 26.90 -24.36
C ASN A 28 32.45 25.50 -24.00
N SER A 29 32.81 24.48 -24.78
CA SER A 29 32.45 23.08 -24.49
C SER A 29 32.97 22.60 -23.12
N LYS A 30 34.20 22.97 -22.76
CA LYS A 30 34.79 22.62 -21.46
C LYS A 30 34.09 23.29 -20.27
N GLY A 31 33.62 24.53 -20.41
CA GLY A 31 32.88 25.23 -19.36
C GLY A 31 31.52 24.60 -19.07
N VAL A 32 30.79 24.20 -20.12
CA VAL A 32 29.51 23.51 -20.02
C VAL A 32 29.64 22.13 -19.34
N ALA A 33 30.67 21.37 -19.69
CA ALA A 33 30.92 20.06 -19.10
C ALA A 33 31.22 20.12 -17.59
N ALA A 34 31.82 21.21 -17.11
CA ALA A 34 32.12 21.40 -15.68
C ALA A 34 30.85 21.67 -14.86
N ALA A 35 29.98 22.56 -15.35
CA ALA A 35 28.70 22.87 -14.71
C ALA A 35 27.77 21.65 -14.62
N LEU A 36 27.77 20.81 -15.66
CA LEU A 36 27.01 19.55 -15.67
C LEU A 36 27.48 18.60 -14.55
N ARG A 37 28.80 18.42 -14.38
CA ARG A 37 29.37 17.54 -13.35
C ARG A 37 29.04 18.00 -11.92
N GLU A 38 29.05 19.30 -11.66
CA GLU A 38 28.74 19.85 -10.33
C GLU A 38 27.25 19.64 -9.96
N SER A 39 26.37 19.85 -10.95
CA SER A 39 24.93 19.63 -10.79
C SER A 39 24.61 18.15 -10.56
N GLU A 40 25.23 17.25 -11.32
CA GLU A 40 25.10 15.79 -11.16
C GLU A 40 25.55 15.30 -9.77
N ALA A 41 26.65 15.85 -9.24
CA ALA A 41 27.17 15.47 -7.93
C ALA A 41 26.21 15.86 -6.79
N SER A 42 25.66 17.08 -6.84
CA SER A 42 24.68 17.56 -5.85
C SER A 42 23.41 16.70 -5.85
N MET A 43 22.91 16.34 -7.04
CA MET A 43 21.77 15.44 -7.19
C MET A 43 22.05 14.06 -6.59
N LYS A 44 23.20 13.44 -6.90
CA LYS A 44 23.55 12.12 -6.35
C LYS A 44 23.53 12.11 -4.82
N GLY A 45 23.94 13.21 -4.17
CA GLY A 45 23.85 13.34 -2.71
C GLY A 45 22.41 13.36 -2.18
N ILE A 46 21.52 14.14 -2.82
CA ILE A 46 20.10 14.25 -2.44
C ILE A 46 19.37 12.92 -2.67
N LEU A 47 19.60 12.28 -3.82
CA LEU A 47 18.98 10.99 -4.18
C LEU A 47 19.42 9.86 -3.25
N LYS A 48 20.63 9.91 -2.69
CA LYS A 48 21.14 8.92 -1.74
C LYS A 48 20.60 9.11 -0.32
N ALA A 49 20.22 10.34 0.05
CA ALA A 49 19.74 10.66 1.40
C ALA A 49 18.21 10.42 1.59
N ALA A 50 17.42 10.48 0.53
CA ALA A 50 15.96 10.30 0.58
C ALA A 50 15.57 8.82 0.39
N PRO A 51 14.72 8.22 1.25
CA PRO A 51 14.19 6.86 1.10
C PRO A 51 13.04 6.83 0.08
N ILE A 52 13.26 7.45 -1.08
CA ILE A 52 12.24 7.64 -2.10
C ILE A 52 12.79 7.10 -3.41
N GLY A 53 12.01 6.21 -3.99
CA GLY A 53 12.27 5.69 -5.29
C GLY A 53 11.96 6.75 -6.34
N ILE A 54 12.87 7.00 -7.26
CA ILE A 54 12.74 8.02 -8.29
C ILE A 54 12.94 7.37 -9.65
N GLY A 55 12.10 7.72 -10.62
CA GLY A 55 12.28 7.30 -11.99
C GLY A 55 11.71 8.24 -13.02
N LEU A 56 12.12 8.02 -14.27
CA LEU A 56 11.64 8.73 -15.45
C LEU A 56 10.94 7.73 -16.37
N VAL A 57 9.73 8.07 -16.84
CA VAL A 57 9.02 7.28 -17.84
C VAL A 57 8.71 8.08 -19.10
N HIS A 58 8.83 7.47 -20.27
CA HIS A 58 8.36 8.04 -21.55
C HIS A 58 7.24 7.18 -22.08
N ASN A 59 6.05 7.74 -22.31
CA ASN A 59 4.86 6.97 -22.70
C ASN A 59 4.65 5.73 -21.83
N ARG A 60 4.86 5.90 -20.52
CA ARG A 60 4.76 4.83 -19.52
C ARG A 60 5.81 3.72 -19.63
N VAL A 61 6.91 3.92 -20.35
CA VAL A 61 8.07 3.02 -20.39
C VAL A 61 9.17 3.55 -19.47
N LEU A 62 9.72 2.70 -18.61
CA LEU A 62 10.77 3.04 -17.65
C LEU A 62 12.07 3.35 -18.39
N GLY A 63 12.56 4.58 -18.26
CA GLY A 63 13.78 5.03 -18.92
C GLY A 63 14.99 5.10 -17.99
N TRP A 64 14.78 5.55 -16.75
CA TRP A 64 15.85 5.71 -15.75
C TRP A 64 15.29 5.62 -14.34
N MET A 65 16.07 5.11 -13.39
CA MET A 65 15.66 4.91 -11.99
C MET A 65 16.84 5.10 -11.04
N ASN A 66 16.62 5.57 -9.80
CA ASN A 66 17.70 5.64 -8.81
C ASN A 66 17.96 4.30 -8.09
N ASP A 67 19.11 4.18 -7.42
CA ASP A 67 19.49 2.99 -6.64
C ASP A 67 18.42 2.59 -5.62
N HIS A 68 17.74 3.57 -5.02
CA HIS A 68 16.70 3.28 -4.04
C HIS A 68 15.45 2.64 -4.66
N MET A 69 15.09 2.95 -5.91
CA MET A 69 14.06 2.17 -6.62
C MET A 69 14.48 0.71 -6.78
N SER A 70 15.76 0.48 -7.07
CA SER A 70 16.31 -0.88 -7.24
C SER A 70 16.24 -1.65 -5.92
N GLU A 71 16.60 -1.02 -4.79
CA GLU A 71 16.46 -1.60 -3.45
C GLU A 71 14.99 -1.87 -3.08
N MET A 72 14.11 -0.88 -3.31
CA MET A 72 12.69 -0.96 -2.96
C MET A 72 11.95 -2.03 -3.77
N LEU A 73 12.34 -2.24 -5.04
CA LEU A 73 11.68 -3.18 -5.94
C LEU A 73 12.41 -4.52 -6.08
N GLY A 74 13.67 -4.59 -5.67
CA GLY A 74 14.53 -5.77 -5.81
C GLY A 74 15.01 -6.06 -7.24
N TYR A 75 14.78 -5.16 -8.19
CA TYR A 75 15.32 -5.25 -9.55
C TYR A 75 16.62 -4.47 -9.66
N SER A 76 17.54 -4.90 -10.53
CA SER A 76 18.58 -3.98 -10.98
C SER A 76 17.99 -2.99 -11.98
N GLU A 77 18.62 -1.82 -12.11
CA GLU A 77 18.21 -0.80 -13.08
C GLU A 77 18.15 -1.36 -14.51
N GLU A 78 19.16 -2.14 -14.90
CA GLU A 78 19.28 -2.81 -16.21
C GLU A 78 18.09 -3.73 -16.54
N GLU A 79 17.46 -4.31 -15.51
CA GLU A 79 16.34 -5.22 -15.69
C GLU A 79 15.01 -4.50 -15.94
N LEU A 80 14.88 -3.23 -15.54
CA LEU A 80 13.66 -2.44 -15.63
C LEU A 80 13.68 -1.41 -16.75
N ILE A 81 14.86 -0.89 -17.12
CA ILE A 81 14.99 0.05 -18.23
C ILE A 81 14.44 -0.58 -19.53
N GLY A 82 13.68 0.21 -20.29
CA GLY A 82 13.07 -0.18 -21.55
C GLY A 82 11.78 -1.00 -21.40
N LYS A 83 11.43 -1.43 -20.18
CA LYS A 83 10.17 -2.11 -19.92
C LYS A 83 9.06 -1.10 -19.67
N SER A 84 7.85 -1.47 -20.07
CA SER A 84 6.66 -0.72 -19.65
C SER A 84 6.61 -0.67 -18.13
N ALA A 85 6.34 0.50 -17.55
CA ALA A 85 6.08 0.69 -16.12
C ALA A 85 4.98 -0.23 -15.61
N ARG A 86 4.15 -0.77 -16.52
CA ARG A 86 3.21 -1.87 -16.29
C ARG A 86 3.83 -3.06 -15.55
N VAL A 87 5.13 -3.33 -15.72
CA VAL A 87 5.88 -4.38 -15.00
C VAL A 87 5.83 -4.18 -13.49
N LEU A 88 5.72 -2.94 -13.02
CA LEU A 88 5.60 -2.58 -11.62
C LEU A 88 4.19 -2.74 -11.11
N TYR A 89 3.17 -2.87 -11.95
CA TYR A 89 1.78 -2.97 -11.51
C TYR A 89 1.34 -4.42 -11.49
N GLU A 90 0.49 -4.73 -10.53
CA GLU A 90 -0.13 -6.04 -10.40
C GLU A 90 -0.92 -6.41 -11.68
N ASN A 91 -1.67 -5.45 -12.24
CA ASN A 91 -2.55 -5.67 -13.39
C ASN A 91 -2.71 -4.41 -14.28
N ASP A 92 -3.34 -4.61 -15.44
CA ASP A 92 -3.57 -3.55 -16.42
C ASP A 92 -4.58 -2.53 -15.92
N ASP A 93 -5.58 -2.92 -15.12
CA ASP A 93 -6.61 -2.00 -14.62
C ASP A 93 -6.05 -0.98 -13.63
N GLU A 94 -5.24 -1.42 -12.68
CA GLU A 94 -4.57 -0.55 -11.71
C GLU A 94 -3.54 0.34 -12.42
N PHE A 95 -2.84 -0.22 -13.42
CA PHE A 95 -2.01 0.57 -14.32
C PHE A 95 -2.84 1.63 -15.07
N GLU A 96 -3.96 1.29 -15.68
CA GLU A 96 -4.82 2.23 -16.42
C GLU A 96 -5.51 3.24 -15.49
N ARG A 97 -5.93 2.84 -14.29
CA ARG A 97 -6.50 3.74 -13.25
C ARG A 97 -5.48 4.80 -12.86
N VAL A 98 -4.27 4.37 -12.51
CA VAL A 98 -3.16 5.29 -12.24
C VAL A 98 -2.85 6.13 -13.47
N GLY A 99 -2.99 5.58 -14.68
CA GLY A 99 -2.92 6.34 -15.92
C GLY A 99 -3.96 7.47 -16.00
N ARG A 100 -5.24 7.18 -15.74
CA ARG A 100 -6.30 8.19 -15.84
C ARG A 100 -6.20 9.24 -14.74
N GLU A 101 -6.21 8.82 -13.49
CA GLU A 101 -6.28 9.72 -12.33
C GLU A 101 -5.02 10.59 -12.22
N LYS A 102 -3.83 9.98 -12.33
CA LYS A 102 -2.56 10.70 -12.21
C LYS A 102 -2.37 11.72 -13.35
N TYR A 103 -2.70 11.35 -14.59
CA TYR A 103 -2.53 12.26 -15.72
C TYR A 103 -3.63 13.33 -15.79
N GLN A 104 -4.83 13.04 -15.28
CA GLN A 104 -5.86 14.06 -15.06
C GLN A 104 -5.38 15.12 -14.06
N GLU A 105 -4.86 14.71 -12.89
CA GLU A 105 -4.32 15.66 -11.91
C GLU A 105 -3.12 16.45 -12.45
N ILE A 106 -2.26 15.81 -13.24
CA ILE A 106 -1.19 16.52 -13.97
C ILE A 106 -1.76 17.59 -14.89
N GLY A 107 -2.84 17.30 -15.63
CA GLY A 107 -3.49 18.27 -16.52
C GLY A 107 -4.13 19.45 -15.78
N GLU A 108 -4.67 19.21 -14.58
CA GLU A 108 -5.36 20.24 -13.79
C GLU A 108 -4.41 21.08 -12.92
N ARG A 109 -3.39 20.46 -12.33
CA ARG A 109 -2.54 21.08 -11.28
C ARG A 109 -1.04 21.06 -11.60
N GLY A 110 -0.65 20.50 -12.74
CA GLY A 110 0.74 20.30 -13.14
C GLY A 110 1.46 19.16 -12.42
N ILE A 111 0.87 18.60 -11.34
CA ILE A 111 1.43 17.50 -10.55
C ILE A 111 0.31 16.52 -10.24
N GLY A 112 0.53 15.22 -10.45
CA GLY A 112 -0.39 14.15 -10.06
C GLY A 112 0.14 13.37 -8.87
N ALA A 113 -0.69 13.14 -7.87
CA ALA A 113 -0.37 12.35 -6.69
C ALA A 113 -1.41 11.25 -6.48
N ILE A 114 -0.97 10.02 -6.28
CA ILE A 114 -1.86 8.87 -6.19
C ILE A 114 -1.26 7.76 -5.35
N GLU A 115 -2.09 7.08 -4.57
CA GLU A 115 -1.70 5.83 -3.94
C GLU A 115 -2.01 4.67 -4.87
N THR A 116 -1.03 3.77 -5.02
CA THR A 116 -1.15 2.58 -5.87
C THR A 116 -0.40 1.41 -5.24
N ARG A 117 -0.48 0.22 -5.86
CA ARG A 117 0.24 -0.97 -5.42
C ARG A 117 1.20 -1.43 -6.50
N TRP A 118 2.47 -1.60 -6.10
CA TRP A 118 3.52 -2.07 -6.99
C TRP A 118 3.98 -3.49 -6.66
N LYS A 119 4.51 -4.19 -7.67
CA LYS A 119 5.05 -5.54 -7.57
C LYS A 119 6.57 -5.52 -7.64
N ARG A 120 7.21 -6.08 -6.61
CA ARG A 120 8.65 -6.33 -6.54
C ARG A 120 9.07 -7.49 -7.45
N LYS A 121 10.39 -7.67 -7.62
CA LYS A 121 10.99 -8.77 -8.40
C LYS A 121 10.67 -10.14 -7.85
N ASP A 122 10.68 -10.27 -6.53
CA ASP A 122 10.28 -11.49 -5.82
C ASP A 122 8.78 -11.77 -5.90
N GLY A 123 8.01 -10.87 -6.53
CA GLY A 123 6.56 -10.97 -6.69
C GLY A 123 5.76 -10.38 -5.53
N SER A 124 6.39 -9.94 -4.45
CA SER A 124 5.69 -9.30 -3.33
C SER A 124 5.10 -7.95 -3.73
N LEU A 125 3.95 -7.60 -3.13
CA LEU A 125 3.28 -6.34 -3.39
C LEU A 125 3.63 -5.32 -2.31
N ILE A 126 3.85 -4.08 -2.75
CA ILE A 126 4.04 -2.93 -1.88
C ILE A 126 2.99 -1.87 -2.15
N ASP A 127 2.52 -1.20 -1.10
CA ASP A 127 1.71 0.01 -1.24
C ASP A 127 2.65 1.20 -1.48
N VAL A 128 2.39 1.98 -2.52
CA VAL A 128 3.26 3.07 -2.96
C VAL A 128 2.46 4.36 -3.07
N HIS A 129 2.94 5.42 -2.43
CA HIS A 129 2.49 6.77 -2.76
C HIS A 129 3.33 7.30 -3.92
N LEU A 130 2.69 7.48 -5.07
CA LEU A 130 3.30 7.90 -6.31
C LEU A 130 2.98 9.36 -6.59
N ARG A 131 4.01 10.18 -6.79
CA ARG A 131 3.88 11.55 -7.29
C ARG A 131 4.50 11.65 -8.67
N SER A 132 3.96 12.48 -9.55
CA SER A 132 4.43 12.60 -10.92
C SER A 132 4.31 14.02 -11.45
N THR A 133 5.32 14.46 -12.19
CA THR A 133 5.31 15.73 -12.93
C THR A 133 5.87 15.51 -14.33
N PRO A 134 5.24 16.08 -15.36
CA PRO A 134 5.76 16.02 -16.72
C PRO A 134 7.10 16.75 -16.84
N VAL A 135 7.97 16.23 -17.70
CA VAL A 135 9.24 16.87 -18.08
C VAL A 135 8.97 18.18 -18.81
N ASP A 136 7.99 18.16 -19.72
CA ASP A 136 7.44 19.34 -20.37
C ASP A 136 5.94 19.46 -20.05
N PRO A 137 5.49 20.54 -19.38
CA PRO A 137 4.08 20.76 -19.07
C PRO A 137 3.16 20.80 -20.30
N THR A 138 3.70 21.08 -21.48
CA THR A 138 2.94 21.17 -22.73
C THR A 138 3.00 19.89 -23.57
N ASP A 139 3.94 18.98 -23.28
CA ASP A 139 4.12 17.71 -23.99
C ASP A 139 4.48 16.57 -23.04
N LEU A 140 3.49 15.76 -22.70
CA LEU A 140 3.64 14.58 -21.84
C LEU A 140 4.51 13.48 -22.47
N ALA A 141 4.72 13.51 -23.79
CA ALA A 141 5.52 12.51 -24.49
C ALA A 141 7.03 12.69 -24.23
N GLN A 142 7.48 13.89 -23.84
CA GLN A 142 8.85 14.19 -23.39
C GLN A 142 9.22 13.52 -22.07
N GLY A 143 8.26 12.84 -21.45
CA GLY A 143 8.47 12.01 -20.28
C GLY A 143 7.81 12.59 -19.04
N VAL A 144 7.61 11.71 -18.07
CA VAL A 144 7.02 12.01 -16.77
C VAL A 144 7.98 11.49 -15.73
N LEU A 145 8.46 12.42 -14.90
CA LEU A 145 9.25 12.10 -13.75
C LEU A 145 8.33 11.71 -12.60
N PHE A 146 8.66 10.64 -11.88
CA PHE A 146 7.86 10.17 -10.76
C PHE A 146 8.71 9.86 -9.53
N THR A 147 8.09 10.05 -8.37
CA THR A 147 8.63 9.70 -7.05
C THR A 147 7.71 8.71 -6.35
N ALA A 148 8.28 7.74 -5.66
CA ALA A 148 7.58 6.61 -5.09
C ALA A 148 8.03 6.36 -3.65
N LEU A 149 7.07 6.39 -2.74
CA LEU A 149 7.30 6.15 -1.31
C LEU A 149 6.57 4.87 -0.88
N ASP A 150 7.30 3.91 -0.32
CA ASP A 150 6.72 2.65 0.21
C ASP A 150 5.95 2.91 1.51
N LEU A 151 4.66 2.57 1.52
CA LEU A 151 3.71 2.68 2.63
C LEU A 151 3.35 1.32 3.26
N SER A 152 3.96 0.23 2.80
CA SER A 152 3.53 -1.15 3.10
C SER A 152 3.55 -1.48 4.58
N GLU A 153 4.57 -1.04 5.31
CA GLU A 153 4.70 -1.32 6.75
C GLU A 153 3.53 -0.73 7.55
N SER A 154 3.08 0.48 7.17
CA SER A 154 1.94 1.17 7.80
C SER A 154 0.60 0.50 7.44
N LYS A 155 0.41 0.12 6.18
CA LYS A 155 -0.86 -0.47 5.70
C LYS A 155 -1.02 -1.96 6.02
N TYR A 156 0.05 -2.73 6.04
CA TYR A 156 0.01 -4.16 6.38
C TYR A 156 -0.51 -4.40 7.80
N ALA A 157 -0.04 -3.59 8.75
CA ALA A 157 -0.50 -3.65 10.15
C ALA A 157 -2.02 -3.40 10.27
N GLN A 158 -2.56 -2.45 9.50
CA GLN A 158 -4.00 -2.16 9.51
C GLN A 158 -4.84 -3.19 8.74
N ARG A 159 -4.31 -3.75 7.64
CA ARG A 159 -5.04 -4.73 6.81
C ARG A 159 -5.05 -6.12 7.43
N ALA A 160 -3.93 -6.60 7.98
CA ALA A 160 -3.84 -7.93 8.59
C ALA A 160 -4.91 -8.13 9.68
N LEU A 161 -5.15 -7.09 10.48
CA LEU A 161 -6.19 -7.10 11.51
C LEU A 161 -7.60 -7.24 10.92
N ARG A 162 -7.93 -6.47 9.88
CA ARG A 162 -9.26 -6.50 9.24
C ARG A 162 -9.50 -7.74 8.36
N GLU A 163 -8.45 -8.26 7.72
CA GLU A 163 -8.57 -9.42 6.82
C GLU A 163 -8.71 -10.73 7.57
N SER A 164 -8.06 -10.90 8.73
CA SER A 164 -8.25 -12.07 9.58
C SER A 164 -9.74 -12.23 9.97
N GLU A 165 -10.39 -11.14 10.36
CA GLU A 165 -11.80 -11.13 10.75
C GLU A 165 -12.75 -11.40 9.57
N LYS A 166 -12.49 -10.82 8.39
CA LYS A 166 -13.32 -11.02 7.19
C LYS A 166 -13.09 -12.36 6.50
N ARG A 167 -11.89 -12.93 6.57
CA ARG A 167 -11.54 -14.22 5.96
C ARG A 167 -12.27 -15.36 6.68
N TYR A 168 -12.28 -15.33 8.02
CA TYR A 168 -13.00 -16.33 8.82
C TYR A 168 -14.49 -16.38 8.44
N ARG A 169 -15.14 -15.21 8.37
CA ARG A 169 -16.57 -15.10 8.03
C ARG A 169 -16.90 -15.55 6.59
N ARG A 170 -16.06 -15.20 5.60
CA ARG A 170 -16.29 -15.55 4.20
C ARG A 170 -16.10 -17.03 3.90
N ILE A 171 -15.11 -17.69 4.51
CA ILE A 171 -14.86 -19.12 4.28
C ILE A 171 -16.07 -19.94 4.76
N THR A 172 -16.62 -19.60 5.92
CA THR A 172 -17.80 -20.30 6.45
C THR A 172 -19.07 -20.06 5.62
N GLU A 173 -19.20 -18.90 4.99
CA GLU A 173 -20.39 -18.53 4.19
C GLU A 173 -20.30 -18.99 2.71
N ALA A 174 -19.10 -19.17 2.16
CA ALA A 174 -18.89 -19.49 0.74
C ALA A 174 -18.81 -20.99 0.42
N ILE A 175 -18.71 -21.86 1.42
CA ILE A 175 -18.68 -23.31 1.19
C ILE A 175 -20.11 -23.76 0.86
N THR A 176 -20.36 -24.01 -0.42
CA THR A 176 -21.64 -24.54 -0.94
C THR A 176 -21.77 -26.04 -0.77
N ASP A 177 -20.65 -26.72 -0.55
CA ASP A 177 -20.62 -28.14 -0.20
C ASP A 177 -21.29 -28.33 1.17
N TYR A 178 -21.88 -29.49 1.39
CA TYR A 178 -22.52 -29.80 2.66
C TYR A 178 -21.45 -30.03 3.72
N MET A 179 -21.37 -29.11 4.68
CA MET A 179 -20.48 -29.22 5.83
C MET A 179 -21.20 -29.73 7.07
N PHE A 180 -20.50 -30.49 7.89
CA PHE A 180 -20.93 -30.82 9.24
C PHE A 180 -19.74 -30.90 10.19
N THR A 181 -19.95 -30.60 11.47
CA THR A 181 -18.94 -30.65 12.51
C THR A 181 -19.39 -31.61 13.60
N VAL A 182 -18.50 -32.48 14.05
CA VAL A 182 -18.72 -33.35 15.20
C VAL A 182 -17.72 -32.99 16.29
N LYS A 183 -18.21 -32.58 17.46
CA LYS A 183 -17.39 -32.35 18.65
C LYS A 183 -17.30 -33.59 19.51
N MET A 184 -16.12 -33.80 20.08
CA MET A 184 -15.82 -34.93 20.93
C MET A 184 -15.80 -34.51 22.40
N VAL A 185 -16.41 -35.31 23.27
CA VAL A 185 -16.27 -35.22 24.74
C VAL A 185 -16.01 -36.64 25.24
N ASP A 186 -14.95 -36.82 26.04
CA ASP A 186 -14.55 -38.12 26.60
C ASP A 186 -14.42 -39.27 25.56
N GLY A 187 -13.89 -38.95 24.38
CA GLY A 187 -13.65 -39.92 23.29
C GLY A 187 -14.91 -40.33 22.51
N HIS A 188 -16.06 -39.73 22.78
CA HIS A 188 -17.32 -40.02 22.10
C HIS A 188 -17.89 -38.76 21.42
N PRO A 189 -18.64 -38.89 20.31
CA PRO A 189 -19.35 -37.77 19.70
C PRO A 189 -20.36 -37.18 20.68
N ALA A 190 -20.23 -35.90 21.00
CA ALA A 190 -21.08 -35.20 21.97
C ALA A 190 -22.06 -34.23 21.30
N GLU A 191 -21.64 -33.60 20.21
CA GLU A 191 -22.45 -32.63 19.48
C GLU A 191 -22.14 -32.75 18.00
N THR A 192 -23.18 -32.89 17.17
CA THR A 192 -23.05 -32.80 15.71
C THR A 192 -23.80 -31.56 15.25
N ARG A 193 -23.18 -30.75 14.39
CA ARG A 193 -23.82 -29.58 13.76
C ARG A 193 -23.74 -29.73 12.26
N HIS A 194 -24.85 -29.51 11.58
CA HIS A 194 -24.91 -29.55 10.13
C HIS A 194 -25.06 -28.13 9.59
N GLY A 195 -24.27 -27.79 8.58
CA GLY A 195 -24.35 -26.49 7.92
C GLY A 195 -25.66 -26.32 7.16
N PRO A 196 -26.08 -25.08 6.87
CA PRO A 196 -27.35 -24.79 6.19
C PRO A 196 -27.43 -25.38 4.77
N THR A 197 -26.29 -25.75 4.18
CA THR A 197 -26.19 -26.38 2.85
C THR A 197 -26.55 -27.87 2.84
N CYS A 198 -26.84 -28.48 3.99
CA CYS A 198 -27.20 -29.90 4.11
C CYS A 198 -28.46 -30.27 3.30
N GLU A 199 -29.47 -29.40 3.25
CA GLU A 199 -30.73 -29.63 2.55
C GLU A 199 -30.52 -29.69 1.02
N ALA A 200 -29.63 -28.84 0.49
CA ALA A 200 -29.33 -28.81 -0.94
C ALA A 200 -28.72 -30.13 -1.44
N VAL A 201 -27.98 -30.85 -0.60
CA VAL A 201 -27.28 -32.11 -0.95
C VAL A 201 -28.09 -33.35 -0.56
N THR A 202 -28.72 -33.35 0.62
CA THR A 202 -29.40 -34.53 1.19
C THR A 202 -30.92 -34.46 1.11
N GLY A 203 -31.50 -33.26 0.96
CA GLY A 203 -32.94 -33.03 1.05
C GLY A 203 -33.49 -33.00 2.48
N TYR A 204 -32.64 -33.17 3.51
CA TYR A 204 -33.00 -33.06 4.92
C TYR A 204 -32.50 -31.75 5.51
N THR A 205 -33.26 -31.13 6.42
CA THR A 205 -32.86 -29.88 7.08
C THR A 205 -31.94 -30.14 8.29
N SER A 206 -31.24 -29.11 8.78
CA SER A 206 -30.39 -29.25 9.97
C SER A 206 -31.19 -29.70 11.19
N GLU A 207 -32.42 -29.23 11.35
CA GLU A 207 -33.29 -29.61 12.45
C GLU A 207 -33.69 -31.10 12.39
N GLU A 208 -33.79 -31.67 11.19
CA GLU A 208 -34.06 -33.11 11.01
C GLU A 208 -32.86 -33.97 11.41
N PHE A 209 -31.64 -33.48 11.19
CA PHE A 209 -30.43 -34.12 11.71
C PHE A 209 -30.29 -33.96 13.23
N ASP A 210 -30.67 -32.81 13.79
CA ASP A 210 -30.68 -32.58 15.24
C ASP A 210 -31.70 -33.49 15.94
N ALA A 211 -32.83 -33.77 15.29
CA ALA A 211 -33.88 -34.66 15.80
C ALA A 211 -33.53 -36.15 15.70
N ASP A 212 -32.71 -36.55 14.72
CA ASP A 212 -32.29 -37.94 14.53
C ASP A 212 -30.78 -38.07 14.25
N PRO A 213 -29.97 -38.28 15.30
CA PRO A 213 -28.51 -38.37 15.20
C PRO A 213 -27.97 -39.50 14.31
N PHE A 214 -28.80 -40.44 13.86
CA PHE A 214 -28.39 -41.55 12.98
C PHE A 214 -28.87 -41.38 11.53
N LEU A 215 -29.47 -40.24 11.18
CA LEU A 215 -29.96 -39.98 9.82
C LEU A 215 -28.86 -40.05 8.76
N TRP A 216 -27.66 -39.57 9.10
CA TRP A 216 -26.51 -39.50 8.20
C TRP A 216 -26.07 -40.86 7.64
N ILE A 217 -26.25 -41.96 8.38
CA ILE A 217 -25.90 -43.30 7.88
C ILE A 217 -27.07 -44.00 7.19
N ARG A 218 -28.32 -43.70 7.59
CA ARG A 218 -29.52 -44.31 6.97
C ARG A 218 -29.80 -43.77 5.58
N MET A 219 -29.35 -42.56 5.26
CA MET A 219 -29.45 -42.02 3.89
C MET A 219 -28.47 -42.70 2.92
N VAL A 220 -27.50 -43.50 3.38
CA VAL A 220 -26.57 -44.22 2.52
C VAL A 220 -27.17 -45.57 2.10
N PRO A 221 -27.18 -45.95 0.80
CA PRO A 221 -27.62 -47.27 0.36
C PRO A 221 -26.86 -48.39 1.08
N ALA A 222 -27.52 -49.52 1.31
CA ALA A 222 -26.94 -50.65 2.05
C ALA A 222 -25.59 -51.12 1.49
N GLU A 223 -25.42 -51.09 0.15
CA GLU A 223 -24.18 -51.46 -0.55
C GLU A 223 -22.98 -50.56 -0.20
N ASP A 224 -23.23 -49.31 0.21
CA ASP A 224 -22.21 -48.28 0.42
C ASP A 224 -21.98 -47.98 1.92
N GLN A 225 -22.83 -48.47 2.83
CA GLN A 225 -22.76 -48.18 4.26
C GLN A 225 -21.47 -48.68 4.93
N ASP A 226 -20.93 -49.82 4.50
CA ASP A 226 -19.72 -50.40 5.09
C ASP A 226 -18.50 -49.50 4.89
N ILE A 227 -18.38 -48.90 3.70
CA ILE A 227 -17.28 -47.99 3.35
C ILE A 227 -17.37 -46.70 4.19
N VAL A 228 -18.58 -46.18 4.38
CA VAL A 228 -18.81 -44.96 5.18
C VAL A 228 -18.54 -45.21 6.68
N ARG A 229 -18.95 -46.36 7.23
CA ARG A 229 -18.65 -46.73 8.63
C ARG A 229 -17.16 -46.95 8.87
N ALA A 230 -16.46 -47.56 7.92
CA ALA A 230 -15.02 -47.74 7.99
C ALA A 230 -14.29 -46.39 8.05
N GLN A 231 -14.68 -45.43 7.20
CA GLN A 231 -14.14 -44.07 7.21
C GLN A 231 -14.33 -43.36 8.57
N ALA A 232 -15.54 -43.44 9.15
CA ALA A 232 -15.82 -42.84 10.44
C ALA A 232 -15.00 -43.48 11.58
N SER A 233 -14.85 -44.81 11.57
CA SER A 233 -14.03 -45.52 12.57
C SER A 233 -12.55 -45.18 12.46
N GLU A 234 -12.03 -44.99 11.25
CA GLU A 234 -10.64 -44.63 11.01
C GLU A 234 -10.33 -43.21 11.55
N THR A 235 -11.21 -42.24 11.33
CA THR A 235 -11.12 -40.90 11.93
C THR A 235 -11.10 -40.95 13.46
N LEU A 236 -12.00 -41.73 14.07
CA LEU A 236 -12.10 -41.87 15.53
C LEU A 236 -10.85 -42.51 16.15
N SER A 237 -10.18 -43.40 15.41
CA SER A 237 -8.90 -43.99 15.81
C SER A 237 -7.70 -43.03 15.70
N GLY A 238 -7.93 -41.82 15.18
CA GLY A 238 -6.89 -40.80 15.01
C GLY A 238 -6.10 -40.92 13.70
N HIS A 239 -6.61 -41.62 12.70
CA HIS A 239 -6.06 -41.60 11.34
C HIS A 239 -6.81 -40.57 10.49
N ASP A 240 -6.19 -40.12 9.39
CA ASP A 240 -6.81 -39.22 8.41
C ASP A 240 -7.31 -40.07 7.23
N PRO A 241 -8.60 -40.46 7.20
CA PRO A 241 -9.10 -41.27 6.11
C PRO A 241 -9.25 -40.39 4.88
N GLY A 242 -8.64 -40.80 3.78
CA GLY A 242 -8.78 -40.14 2.48
C GLY A 242 -10.25 -40.01 2.04
N PRO A 243 -10.52 -39.19 1.01
CA PRO A 243 -11.87 -38.99 0.51
C PRO A 243 -12.44 -40.30 -0.05
N ILE A 244 -13.73 -40.54 0.21
CA ILE A 244 -14.47 -41.66 -0.36
C ILE A 244 -15.58 -41.15 -1.29
N GLU A 245 -15.81 -41.83 -2.41
CA GLU A 245 -16.96 -41.59 -3.28
C GLU A 245 -18.02 -42.66 -3.01
N HIS A 246 -19.23 -42.24 -2.63
CA HIS A 246 -20.34 -43.15 -2.34
C HIS A 246 -21.67 -42.51 -2.73
N ARG A 247 -22.73 -43.31 -2.73
CA ARG A 247 -24.08 -42.85 -3.03
C ARG A 247 -24.81 -42.41 -1.77
N ILE A 248 -25.68 -41.41 -1.92
CA ILE A 248 -26.69 -41.07 -0.91
C ILE A 248 -28.07 -41.09 -1.56
N ILE A 249 -29.06 -41.47 -0.76
CA ILE A 249 -30.48 -41.43 -1.06
C ILE A 249 -31.03 -40.17 -0.39
N ARG A 250 -31.47 -39.23 -1.22
CA ARG A 250 -32.09 -38.01 -0.74
C ARG A 250 -33.45 -38.29 -0.12
N LYS A 251 -33.97 -37.32 0.64
CA LYS A 251 -35.34 -37.36 1.21
C LYS A 251 -36.45 -37.63 0.17
N ASP A 252 -36.27 -37.17 -1.06
CA ASP A 252 -37.20 -37.37 -2.19
C ASP A 252 -37.00 -38.71 -2.93
N GLY A 253 -36.04 -39.53 -2.48
CA GLY A 253 -35.71 -40.84 -3.05
C GLY A 253 -34.68 -40.80 -4.18
N GLN A 254 -34.22 -39.62 -4.63
CA GLN A 254 -33.21 -39.52 -5.68
C GLN A 254 -31.83 -39.98 -5.18
N ILE A 255 -31.09 -40.72 -6.02
CA ILE A 255 -29.72 -41.13 -5.74
C ILE A 255 -28.76 -40.06 -6.26
N ARG A 256 -27.82 -39.65 -5.41
CA ARG A 256 -26.70 -38.78 -5.80
C ARG A 256 -25.37 -39.46 -5.52
N TRP A 257 -24.39 -39.16 -6.38
CA TRP A 257 -23.00 -39.49 -6.09
C TRP A 257 -22.37 -38.36 -5.27
N VAL A 258 -21.78 -38.70 -4.12
CA VAL A 258 -21.08 -37.75 -3.27
C VAL A 258 -19.65 -38.18 -3.00
N SER A 259 -18.75 -37.19 -2.94
CA SER A 259 -17.40 -37.34 -2.40
C SER A 259 -17.42 -36.83 -0.96
N ASN A 260 -17.02 -37.67 0.00
CA ASN A 260 -17.00 -37.36 1.43
C ASN A 260 -15.58 -37.34 1.99
N SER A 261 -15.22 -36.23 2.62
CA SER A 261 -13.91 -35.99 3.24
C SER A 261 -14.09 -35.59 4.71
N LEU A 262 -13.22 -36.08 5.60
CA LEU A 262 -13.23 -35.75 7.02
C LEU A 262 -11.90 -35.10 7.41
N VAL A 263 -11.94 -34.07 8.25
CA VAL A 263 -10.77 -33.31 8.73
C VAL A 263 -10.75 -33.29 10.26
N PRO A 264 -9.87 -34.04 10.92
CA PRO A 264 -9.80 -34.08 12.38
C PRO A 264 -9.05 -32.87 12.97
N THR A 265 -9.58 -32.31 14.05
CA THR A 265 -8.98 -31.25 14.87
C THR A 265 -8.61 -31.81 16.24
N ARG A 266 -7.38 -31.53 16.69
CA ARG A 266 -6.82 -32.06 17.95
C ARG A 266 -6.55 -30.96 18.96
N ASP A 267 -6.62 -31.32 20.24
CA ASP A 267 -6.22 -30.45 21.34
C ASP A 267 -4.68 -30.40 21.54
N GLY A 268 -4.21 -29.54 22.44
CA GLY A 268 -2.78 -29.40 22.77
C GLY A 268 -2.14 -30.63 23.43
N GLN A 269 -2.92 -31.69 23.70
CA GLN A 269 -2.48 -32.96 24.26
C GLN A 269 -2.51 -34.10 23.23
N GLY A 270 -2.94 -33.82 21.98
CA GLY A 270 -2.97 -34.74 20.86
C GLY A 270 -4.27 -35.55 20.72
N ASN A 271 -5.24 -35.34 21.61
CA ASN A 271 -6.53 -36.03 21.57
C ASN A 271 -7.45 -35.39 20.52
N LEU A 272 -8.31 -36.20 19.90
CA LEU A 272 -9.31 -35.71 18.95
C LEU A 272 -10.33 -34.83 19.69
N PHE A 273 -10.36 -33.54 19.37
CA PHE A 273 -11.25 -32.54 19.95
C PHE A 273 -12.54 -32.38 19.13
N SER A 274 -12.41 -32.39 17.81
CA SER A 274 -13.54 -32.37 16.87
C SER A 274 -13.10 -32.89 15.51
N TYR A 275 -14.04 -33.15 14.61
CA TYR A 275 -13.73 -33.29 13.18
C TYR A 275 -14.81 -32.63 12.33
N ASP A 276 -14.39 -32.10 11.18
CA ASP A 276 -15.26 -31.47 10.20
C ASP A 276 -15.39 -32.38 8.98
N GLY A 277 -16.62 -32.61 8.52
CA GLY A 277 -16.90 -33.37 7.32
C GLY A 277 -17.43 -32.50 6.19
N LEU A 278 -17.06 -32.87 4.96
CA LEU A 278 -17.42 -32.18 3.72
C LEU A 278 -17.98 -33.19 2.70
N LEU A 279 -19.24 -33.01 2.31
CA LEU A 279 -19.89 -33.78 1.24
C LEU A 279 -20.07 -32.92 -0.01
N ARG A 280 -19.48 -33.36 -1.12
CA ARG A 280 -19.60 -32.74 -2.45
C ARG A 280 -20.38 -33.62 -3.41
N ASP A 281 -21.38 -33.07 -4.09
CA ASP A 281 -22.12 -33.74 -5.16
C ASP A 281 -21.28 -33.82 -6.45
N ILE A 282 -21.07 -35.03 -6.97
CA ILE A 282 -20.24 -35.31 -8.16
C ILE A 282 -21.05 -35.96 -9.30
N THR A 283 -22.38 -35.86 -9.25
CA THR A 283 -23.29 -36.52 -10.21
C THR A 283 -23.07 -36.07 -11.65
N ASN A 284 -22.93 -34.76 -11.90
CA ASN A 284 -22.74 -34.21 -13.25
C ASN A 284 -21.43 -34.67 -13.92
N ARG A 285 -20.36 -34.88 -13.13
CA ARG A 285 -19.08 -35.36 -13.66
C ARG A 285 -19.23 -36.75 -14.27
N LYS A 286 -19.95 -37.64 -13.59
CA LYS A 286 -20.22 -38.99 -14.08
C LYS A 286 -21.07 -39.01 -15.36
N ILE A 287 -21.93 -38.00 -15.56
CA ILE A 287 -22.74 -37.85 -16.78
C ILE A 287 -21.91 -37.34 -17.97
N ALA A 288 -20.99 -36.39 -17.76
CA ALA A 288 -20.18 -35.81 -18.84
C ALA A 288 -19.17 -36.80 -19.45
N GLU A 289 -18.61 -37.70 -18.64
CA GLU A 289 -17.73 -38.77 -19.13
C GLU A 289 -18.44 -39.69 -20.14
N GLN A 290 -19.75 -39.88 -19.98
CA GLN A 290 -20.56 -40.67 -20.91
C GLN A 290 -20.78 -39.94 -22.25
N THR A 291 -20.99 -38.62 -22.25
CA THR A 291 -21.24 -37.81 -23.45
C THR A 291 -20.03 -37.68 -24.37
N LEU A 292 -18.81 -37.65 -23.84
CA LEU A 292 -17.58 -37.53 -24.63
C LEU A 292 -17.44 -38.66 -25.67
N ARG A 293 -17.88 -39.86 -25.29
CA ARG A 293 -17.84 -41.07 -26.12
C ARG A 293 -18.69 -40.95 -27.40
N GLU A 294 -19.74 -40.14 -27.39
CA GLU A 294 -20.65 -39.96 -28.53
C GLU A 294 -20.10 -38.96 -29.58
N SER A 295 -19.13 -38.12 -29.22
CA SER A 295 -18.57 -37.08 -30.10
C SER A 295 -17.55 -37.60 -31.13
N GLU A 296 -16.88 -38.72 -30.84
CA GLU A 296 -15.83 -39.30 -31.69
C GLU A 296 -16.36 -39.79 -33.05
N GLU A 297 -17.62 -40.20 -33.13
CA GLU A 297 -18.24 -40.71 -34.36
C GLU A 297 -18.50 -39.61 -35.40
N ARG A 298 -18.63 -38.35 -34.96
CA ARG A 298 -18.97 -37.19 -35.81
C ARG A 298 -17.82 -36.73 -36.70
N TYR A 299 -16.57 -36.86 -36.24
CA TYR A 299 -15.38 -36.34 -36.94
C TYR A 299 -15.05 -37.11 -38.23
N ARG A 300 -15.49 -38.35 -38.37
CA ARG A 300 -15.19 -39.21 -39.53
C ARG A 300 -15.82 -38.72 -40.85
N HIS A 301 -16.99 -38.09 -40.79
CA HIS A 301 -17.75 -37.67 -41.99
C HIS A 301 -17.22 -36.40 -42.67
N LEU A 302 -16.49 -35.52 -41.97
CA LEU A 302 -16.06 -34.22 -42.50
C LEU A 302 -14.85 -34.30 -43.44
N VAL A 303 -14.07 -35.38 -43.37
CA VAL A 303 -12.80 -35.53 -44.10
C VAL A 303 -13.03 -35.93 -45.57
N GLU A 304 -14.19 -36.50 -45.91
CA GLU A 304 -14.42 -37.12 -47.23
C GLU A 304 -14.96 -36.15 -48.33
N THR A 305 -15.27 -34.87 -48.04
CA THR A 305 -15.97 -33.94 -48.98
C THR A 305 -15.20 -32.67 -49.42
N MET A 306 -13.86 -32.62 -49.39
CA MET A 306 -13.05 -31.40 -49.67
C MET A 306 -12.62 -31.22 -51.16
N ASN A 307 -12.53 -29.96 -51.65
CA ASN A 307 -12.19 -29.56 -53.04
C ASN A 307 -10.69 -29.37 -53.34
N GLU A 308 -9.83 -29.54 -52.34
CA GLU A 308 -8.37 -29.55 -52.46
C GLU A 308 -7.86 -30.98 -52.40
N GLY A 309 -6.72 -31.25 -53.03
CA GLY A 309 -6.08 -32.55 -52.90
C GLY A 309 -5.54 -32.70 -51.49
N LEU A 310 -6.06 -33.65 -50.71
CA LEU A 310 -5.61 -33.95 -49.36
C LEU A 310 -4.93 -35.30 -49.35
N ALA A 311 -3.71 -35.33 -48.83
CA ALA A 311 -2.95 -36.56 -48.69
C ALA A 311 -2.26 -36.61 -47.33
N MET A 312 -2.34 -37.75 -46.65
CA MET A 312 -1.47 -38.06 -45.52
C MET A 312 -0.49 -39.15 -45.92
N ALA A 313 0.71 -38.99 -45.41
CA ALA A 313 1.75 -39.99 -45.51
C ALA A 313 2.37 -40.27 -44.15
N ASP A 314 2.88 -41.48 -43.98
CA ASP A 314 3.58 -41.89 -42.77
C ASP A 314 4.98 -41.27 -42.67
N GLN A 315 5.72 -41.65 -41.63
CA GLN A 315 7.10 -41.24 -41.37
C GLN A 315 8.08 -41.56 -42.52
N ASN A 316 7.74 -42.52 -43.37
CA ASN A 316 8.51 -42.91 -44.55
C ASN A 316 7.98 -42.26 -45.83
N TYR A 317 7.06 -41.29 -45.72
CA TYR A 317 6.43 -40.59 -46.85
C TYR A 317 5.69 -41.52 -47.83
N VAL A 318 5.20 -42.64 -47.32
CA VAL A 318 4.28 -43.51 -48.04
C VAL A 318 2.87 -43.02 -47.79
N PHE A 319 2.08 -42.83 -48.85
CA PHE A 319 0.70 -42.35 -48.71
C PHE A 319 -0.14 -43.36 -47.93
N THR A 320 -0.64 -42.94 -46.76
CA THR A 320 -1.53 -43.71 -45.88
C THR A 320 -2.98 -43.31 -46.05
N PHE A 321 -3.23 -42.10 -46.54
CA PHE A 321 -4.55 -41.61 -46.87
C PHE A 321 -4.45 -40.62 -48.03
N VAL A 322 -5.38 -40.69 -48.96
CA VAL A 322 -5.63 -39.62 -49.93
C VAL A 322 -7.13 -39.47 -50.07
N ASN A 323 -7.58 -38.22 -50.22
CA ASN A 323 -8.97 -37.95 -50.58
C ASN A 323 -9.18 -38.12 -52.10
N GLU A 324 -10.43 -38.08 -52.53
CA GLU A 324 -10.81 -38.25 -53.93
C GLU A 324 -10.20 -37.17 -54.83
N ARG A 325 -10.16 -35.91 -54.38
CA ARG A 325 -9.64 -34.79 -55.15
C ARG A 325 -8.16 -34.89 -55.49
N PHE A 326 -7.36 -35.44 -54.59
CA PHE A 326 -5.94 -35.72 -54.85
C PHE A 326 -5.77 -36.66 -56.07
N SER A 327 -6.63 -37.68 -56.14
CA SER A 327 -6.64 -38.69 -57.20
C SER A 327 -7.01 -38.07 -58.55
N GLU A 328 -8.02 -37.19 -58.58
CA GLU A 328 -8.45 -36.47 -59.79
C GLU A 328 -7.36 -35.53 -60.35
N MET A 329 -6.71 -34.74 -59.50
CA MET A 329 -5.72 -33.72 -59.91
C MET A 329 -4.52 -34.32 -60.65
N LEU A 330 -4.06 -35.49 -60.21
CA LEU A 330 -2.88 -36.16 -60.76
C LEU A 330 -3.23 -37.28 -61.76
N GLY A 331 -4.52 -37.64 -61.85
CA GLY A 331 -5.05 -38.64 -62.76
C GLY A 331 -4.78 -40.11 -62.36
N TYR A 332 -4.47 -40.38 -61.08
CA TYR A 332 -4.24 -41.73 -60.54
C TYR A 332 -5.40 -42.15 -59.63
N SER A 333 -5.77 -43.44 -59.61
CA SER A 333 -6.77 -43.96 -58.65
C SER A 333 -6.22 -44.09 -57.23
N ARG A 334 -7.09 -44.09 -56.22
CA ARG A 334 -6.68 -44.18 -54.81
C ARG A 334 -5.90 -45.46 -54.52
N GLU A 335 -6.29 -46.59 -55.10
CA GLU A 335 -5.60 -47.87 -54.97
C GLU A 335 -4.22 -47.86 -55.62
N GLU A 336 -4.04 -47.07 -56.69
CA GLU A 336 -2.75 -46.89 -57.36
C GLU A 336 -1.80 -45.94 -56.62
N VAL A 337 -2.30 -45.18 -55.63
CA VAL A 337 -1.55 -44.17 -54.87
C VAL A 337 -1.24 -44.64 -53.46
N LEU A 338 -2.21 -45.26 -52.77
CA LEU A 338 -2.03 -45.74 -51.40
C LEU A 338 -0.92 -46.80 -51.32
N GLY A 339 -0.05 -46.68 -50.31
CA GLY A 339 1.08 -47.59 -50.14
C GLY A 339 2.28 -47.29 -51.04
N ARG A 340 2.25 -46.23 -51.84
CA ARG A 340 3.38 -45.78 -52.67
C ARG A 340 4.02 -44.51 -52.12
N HIS A 341 5.27 -44.32 -52.48
CA HIS A 341 6.07 -43.23 -51.96
C HIS A 341 5.79 -41.93 -52.73
N ILE A 342 5.62 -40.81 -52.03
CA ILE A 342 5.22 -39.50 -52.61
C ILE A 342 6.11 -39.08 -53.80
N VAL A 343 7.42 -39.35 -53.74
CA VAL A 343 8.41 -38.91 -54.75
C VAL A 343 8.21 -39.58 -56.11
N GLU A 344 7.54 -40.73 -56.17
CA GLU A 344 7.25 -41.43 -57.45
C GLU A 344 6.37 -40.61 -58.41
N PHE A 345 5.60 -39.67 -57.83
CA PHE A 345 4.64 -38.83 -58.53
C PHE A 345 5.18 -37.43 -58.85
N VAL A 346 6.37 -37.06 -58.36
CA VAL A 346 6.99 -35.75 -58.58
C VAL A 346 7.77 -35.71 -59.90
N HIS A 347 7.75 -34.58 -60.61
CA HIS A 347 8.53 -34.40 -61.84
C HIS A 347 10.04 -34.47 -61.56
N GLU A 348 10.82 -35.02 -62.49
CA GLU A 348 12.26 -35.30 -62.33
C GLU A 348 13.06 -34.10 -61.81
N ASP A 349 12.89 -32.92 -62.41
CA ASP A 349 13.54 -31.65 -62.01
C ASP A 349 13.33 -31.27 -60.54
N TYR A 350 12.28 -31.78 -59.89
CA TYR A 350 11.89 -31.43 -58.52
C TYR A 350 11.95 -32.59 -57.52
N LYS A 351 12.42 -33.78 -57.93
CA LYS A 351 12.51 -34.93 -57.02
C LYS A 351 13.48 -34.67 -55.87
N ASP A 352 14.66 -34.16 -56.16
CA ASP A 352 15.68 -33.84 -55.15
C ASP A 352 15.17 -32.74 -54.19
N PHE A 353 14.45 -31.75 -54.74
CA PHE A 353 13.79 -30.71 -53.94
C PHE A 353 12.73 -31.31 -53.01
N MET A 354 11.85 -32.18 -53.51
CA MET A 354 10.85 -32.84 -52.67
C MET A 354 11.49 -33.70 -51.56
N GLN A 355 12.57 -34.42 -51.86
CA GLN A 355 13.32 -35.19 -50.87
C GLN A 355 13.91 -34.31 -49.77
N ASP A 356 14.43 -33.12 -50.11
CA ASP A 356 14.88 -32.16 -49.12
C ASP A 356 13.70 -31.65 -48.27
N GLN A 357 12.59 -31.27 -48.89
CA GLN A 357 11.38 -30.86 -48.15
C GLN A 357 10.86 -31.96 -47.22
N MET A 358 11.04 -33.23 -47.60
CA MET A 358 10.76 -34.39 -46.74
C MET A 358 11.75 -34.52 -45.59
N ALA A 359 13.06 -34.38 -45.83
CA ALA A 359 14.08 -34.46 -44.79
C ALA A 359 13.98 -33.31 -43.78
N ARG A 360 13.63 -32.10 -44.24
CA ARG A 360 13.35 -30.93 -43.39
C ARG A 360 12.18 -31.19 -42.45
N ARG A 361 11.06 -31.62 -43.03
CA ARG A 361 9.91 -32.07 -42.27
C ARG A 361 10.26 -33.23 -41.34
N GLN A 362 11.22 -34.09 -41.65
CA GLN A 362 11.64 -35.14 -40.71
C GLN A 362 12.39 -34.62 -39.49
N ARG A 363 12.99 -33.44 -39.57
CA ARG A 363 13.80 -32.85 -38.51
C ARG A 363 13.06 -31.84 -37.63
N GLY A 364 11.77 -31.63 -37.84
CA GLY A 364 10.99 -30.66 -37.05
C GLY A 364 10.79 -29.34 -37.76
N GLU A 365 11.23 -29.24 -39.00
CA GLU A 365 11.22 -27.96 -39.67
C GLU A 365 9.80 -27.62 -40.15
N GLU A 366 9.46 -26.35 -39.96
CA GLU A 366 8.15 -25.84 -40.33
C GLU A 366 8.03 -25.78 -41.85
N ALA A 367 7.17 -26.65 -42.39
CA ALA A 367 6.95 -26.75 -43.83
C ALA A 367 6.10 -25.59 -44.31
N ARG A 368 6.68 -24.81 -45.21
CA ARG A 368 5.99 -23.73 -45.88
C ARG A 368 5.32 -24.25 -47.13
N SER A 369 4.33 -23.49 -47.58
CA SER A 369 3.76 -23.78 -48.89
C SER A 369 4.82 -23.54 -49.96
N TYR A 370 5.02 -24.52 -50.83
CA TYR A 370 6.00 -24.43 -51.91
C TYR A 370 5.41 -24.94 -53.20
N GLU A 371 5.87 -24.35 -54.29
CA GLU A 371 5.48 -24.76 -55.62
C GLU A 371 6.27 -26.00 -56.00
N ILE A 372 5.57 -26.99 -56.54
CA ILE A 372 6.19 -28.16 -57.10
C ILE A 372 5.45 -28.66 -58.32
N ASP A 373 6.23 -29.22 -59.23
CA ASP A 373 5.75 -29.84 -60.44
C ASP A 373 5.50 -31.32 -60.18
N TRP A 374 4.25 -31.73 -60.28
CA TRP A 374 3.90 -33.15 -60.29
C TRP A 374 3.92 -33.68 -61.71
N ARG A 375 4.15 -35.00 -61.80
CA ARG A 375 3.98 -35.76 -63.03
C ARG A 375 2.62 -36.45 -63.01
N ALA A 376 1.68 -35.90 -63.77
CA ALA A 376 0.38 -36.53 -63.97
C ALA A 376 0.52 -37.88 -64.70
N ARG A 377 -0.50 -38.74 -64.61
CA ARG A 377 -0.52 -40.07 -65.24
C ARG A 377 -0.28 -40.03 -66.76
N ASP A 378 -0.70 -38.96 -67.42
CA ASP A 378 -0.56 -38.74 -68.87
C ASP A 378 0.81 -38.15 -69.28
N GLY A 379 1.67 -37.81 -68.31
CA GLY A 379 3.02 -37.30 -68.52
C GLY A 379 3.15 -35.76 -68.52
N GLN A 380 2.04 -35.01 -68.36
CA GLN A 380 2.11 -33.56 -68.26
C GLN A 380 2.66 -33.08 -66.91
N ARG A 381 3.27 -31.88 -66.90
CA ARG A 381 3.64 -31.17 -65.67
C ARG A 381 2.44 -30.42 -65.12
N VAL A 382 2.08 -30.70 -63.87
CA VAL A 382 1.06 -29.95 -63.13
C VAL A 382 1.78 -29.13 -62.07
N TYR A 383 1.71 -27.80 -62.19
CA TYR A 383 2.32 -26.90 -61.21
C TYR A 383 1.35 -26.77 -60.04
N THR A 384 1.76 -27.22 -58.86
CA THR A 384 0.94 -27.07 -57.66
C THR A 384 1.65 -26.25 -56.61
N LEU A 385 0.89 -25.46 -55.87
CA LEU A 385 1.29 -25.02 -54.54
C LEU A 385 0.87 -26.11 -53.55
N ILE A 386 1.83 -26.72 -52.87
CA ILE A 386 1.55 -27.65 -51.77
C ILE A 386 1.73 -26.91 -50.47
N SER A 387 0.80 -27.10 -49.54
CA SER A 387 0.94 -26.72 -48.13
C SER A 387 1.10 -27.97 -47.27
N PRO A 388 2.32 -28.42 -46.97
CA PRO A 388 2.53 -29.60 -46.17
C PRO A 388 2.64 -29.26 -44.69
N LYS A 389 2.14 -30.13 -43.83
CA LYS A 389 2.28 -30.04 -42.38
C LYS A 389 2.84 -31.36 -41.86
N GLY A 390 4.00 -31.27 -41.22
CA GLY A 390 4.57 -32.40 -40.50
C GLY A 390 3.81 -32.68 -39.22
N PHE A 391 3.62 -33.95 -38.94
CA PHE A 391 3.19 -34.47 -37.65
C PHE A 391 4.41 -35.07 -36.97
N TYR A 392 4.53 -34.76 -35.69
CA TYR A 392 5.65 -35.15 -34.87
C TYR A 392 5.10 -35.71 -33.58
N ASP A 393 5.81 -36.67 -33.01
CA ASP A 393 5.60 -37.09 -31.64
C ASP A 393 6.21 -36.09 -30.65
N ALA A 394 6.04 -36.38 -29.37
CA ALA A 394 6.47 -35.51 -28.29
C ALA A 394 7.99 -35.27 -28.20
N ASN A 395 8.81 -36.14 -28.81
CA ASN A 395 10.26 -36.00 -28.80
C ASN A 395 10.76 -35.14 -29.96
N GLY A 396 9.83 -34.57 -30.74
CA GLY A 396 10.12 -33.88 -31.97
C GLY A 396 10.50 -34.85 -33.10
N GLN A 397 10.23 -36.15 -32.95
CA GLN A 397 10.46 -37.11 -34.02
C GLN A 397 9.26 -37.15 -34.95
N PHE A 398 9.54 -37.13 -36.24
CA PHE A 398 8.51 -37.07 -37.27
C PHE A 398 7.76 -38.40 -37.43
N THR A 399 6.43 -38.34 -37.38
CA THR A 399 5.53 -39.50 -37.48
C THR A 399 4.75 -39.55 -38.79
N GLY A 400 4.78 -38.47 -39.57
CA GLY A 400 4.11 -38.41 -40.86
C GLY A 400 3.78 -36.99 -41.29
N SER A 401 3.12 -36.82 -42.42
CA SER A 401 2.75 -35.49 -42.89
C SER A 401 1.40 -35.46 -43.59
N LEU A 402 0.72 -34.34 -43.46
CA LEU A 402 -0.42 -33.95 -44.27
C LEU A 402 0.04 -33.03 -45.39
N GLY A 403 -0.45 -33.21 -46.60
CA GLY A 403 -0.26 -32.33 -47.74
C GLY A 403 -1.61 -31.87 -48.27
N VAL A 404 -1.75 -30.55 -48.44
CA VAL A 404 -2.85 -29.91 -49.17
C VAL A 404 -2.31 -29.38 -50.49
N LEU A 405 -2.94 -29.71 -51.61
CA LEU A 405 -2.45 -29.39 -52.95
C LEU A 405 -3.43 -28.47 -53.71
N THR A 406 -2.88 -27.42 -54.34
CA THR A 406 -3.60 -26.43 -55.18
C THR A 406 -2.91 -26.25 -56.54
N ASP A 407 -3.60 -26.32 -57.68
CA ASP A 407 -3.03 -26.12 -59.02
C ASP A 407 -2.82 -24.62 -59.36
N ILE A 408 -1.65 -24.24 -59.90
CA ILE A 408 -1.21 -22.84 -60.17
C ILE A 408 -0.60 -22.62 -61.56
N THR A 409 -0.82 -23.54 -62.49
CA THR A 409 -0.17 -23.60 -63.80
C THR A 409 -0.23 -22.31 -64.63
N ASP A 410 -1.35 -21.58 -64.59
CA ASP A 410 -1.56 -20.39 -65.41
C ASP A 410 -0.75 -19.16 -64.95
N ARG A 411 -0.33 -19.08 -63.69
CA ARG A 411 0.31 -17.90 -63.08
C ARG A 411 1.77 -17.70 -63.52
N LYS A 412 2.54 -18.77 -63.67
CA LYS A 412 3.99 -18.72 -63.92
C LYS A 412 4.39 -18.12 -65.26
N ARG A 413 3.55 -18.26 -66.28
CA ARG A 413 3.87 -17.84 -67.65
C ARG A 413 3.96 -16.32 -67.85
N ALA A 414 3.54 -15.50 -66.88
CA ALA A 414 3.50 -14.03 -67.01
C ALA A 414 4.67 -13.28 -66.33
N GLU A 415 5.33 -13.87 -65.32
CA GLU A 415 6.36 -13.18 -64.51
C GLU A 415 7.71 -13.00 -65.23
N GLU A 416 8.08 -13.92 -66.14
CA GLU A 416 9.40 -13.95 -66.79
C GLU A 416 9.65 -12.76 -67.74
N ALA A 417 8.59 -12.14 -68.29
CA ALA A 417 8.72 -11.03 -69.23
C ALA A 417 9.15 -9.70 -68.58
N LEU A 418 8.91 -9.50 -67.27
CA LEU A 418 9.09 -8.23 -66.57
C LEU A 418 10.52 -8.01 -66.04
N GLN A 419 11.24 -9.08 -65.69
CA GLN A 419 12.53 -8.99 -64.98
C GLN A 419 13.67 -8.40 -65.82
N LYS A 420 13.63 -8.57 -67.14
CA LYS A 420 14.78 -8.25 -68.00
C LYS A 420 15.03 -6.74 -68.16
N ALA A 421 14.00 -5.91 -68.08
CA ALA A 421 14.11 -4.45 -68.26
C ALA A 421 14.57 -3.71 -67.00
N HIS A 422 14.39 -4.30 -65.81
CA HIS A 422 14.70 -3.66 -64.54
C HIS A 422 16.22 -3.57 -64.27
N ALA A 423 16.99 -4.57 -64.68
CA ALA A 423 18.39 -4.73 -64.27
C ALA A 423 19.35 -3.66 -64.83
N GLU A 424 19.06 -3.08 -65.99
CA GLU A 424 20.01 -2.22 -66.70
C GLU A 424 20.00 -0.77 -66.20
N LEU A 425 18.86 -0.29 -65.68
CA LEU A 425 18.71 1.07 -65.15
C LEU A 425 19.36 1.21 -63.76
N GLU A 426 19.40 0.11 -62.99
CA GLU A 426 19.86 0.12 -61.60
C GLU A 426 21.36 0.41 -61.47
N LEU A 427 22.18 -0.11 -62.37
CA LEU A 427 23.63 -0.04 -62.22
C LEU A 427 24.16 1.41 -62.23
N ARG A 428 23.57 2.27 -63.07
CA ARG A 428 24.07 3.63 -63.33
C ARG A 428 23.65 4.63 -62.25
N VAL A 429 22.52 4.39 -61.59
CA VAL A 429 22.07 5.18 -60.45
C VAL A 429 22.94 4.88 -59.23
N GLN A 430 23.48 3.68 -59.09
CA GLN A 430 24.24 3.27 -57.91
C GLN A 430 25.54 4.05 -57.70
N GLU A 431 26.34 4.27 -58.74
CA GLU A 431 27.69 4.81 -58.58
C GLU A 431 27.73 6.28 -58.14
N ARG A 432 26.92 7.16 -58.75
CA ARG A 432 26.95 8.61 -58.48
C ARG A 432 26.30 8.97 -57.15
N THR A 433 25.36 8.13 -56.74
CA THR A 433 24.68 8.24 -55.47
C THR A 433 25.65 7.96 -54.32
N ALA A 434 26.59 7.02 -54.47
CA ALA A 434 27.51 6.62 -53.40
C ALA A 434 28.44 7.75 -52.90
N GLU A 435 28.94 8.60 -53.78
CA GLU A 435 29.98 9.59 -53.43
C GLU A 435 29.41 10.84 -52.72
N LEU A 436 28.25 11.33 -53.18
CA LEU A 436 27.54 12.45 -52.55
C LEU A 436 27.00 12.08 -51.17
N LEU A 437 26.63 10.82 -50.98
CA LEU A 437 26.19 10.32 -49.69
C LEU A 437 27.32 10.41 -48.65
N GLN A 438 28.55 10.07 -49.00
CA GLN A 438 29.64 10.00 -48.03
C GLN A 438 29.99 11.36 -47.38
N THR A 439 30.00 12.44 -48.17
CA THR A 439 30.38 13.77 -47.65
C THR A 439 29.26 14.42 -46.85
N ASN A 440 28.00 14.21 -47.29
CA ASN A 440 26.83 14.75 -46.61
C ASN A 440 26.64 14.08 -45.24
N GLU A 441 27.01 12.81 -45.12
CA GLU A 441 27.03 12.07 -43.85
C GLU A 441 27.96 12.68 -42.80
N GLN A 442 29.14 13.16 -43.18
CA GLN A 442 30.14 13.60 -42.19
C GLN A 442 29.77 14.93 -41.52
N LEU A 443 29.28 15.91 -42.29
CA LEU A 443 28.90 17.23 -41.75
C LEU A 443 27.62 17.17 -40.92
N LYS A 444 26.70 16.26 -41.26
CA LYS A 444 25.49 16.03 -40.45
C LYS A 444 25.86 15.59 -39.04
N ARG A 445 26.81 14.66 -38.90
CA ARG A 445 27.21 14.11 -37.59
C ARG A 445 27.70 15.17 -36.61
N GLU A 446 28.50 16.13 -37.06
CA GLU A 446 29.11 17.14 -36.18
C GLU A 446 28.09 18.18 -35.66
N ILE A 447 27.14 18.57 -36.51
CA ILE A 447 26.05 19.48 -36.11
C ILE A 447 25.09 18.77 -35.15
N GLU A 448 24.82 17.48 -35.41
CA GLU A 448 24.02 16.64 -34.53
C GLU A 448 24.67 16.51 -33.15
N ASP A 449 25.98 16.27 -33.09
CA ASP A 449 26.70 16.13 -31.82
C ASP A 449 26.64 17.39 -30.94
N ARG A 450 26.77 18.59 -31.51
CA ARG A 450 26.69 19.84 -30.73
C ARG A 450 25.29 20.13 -30.22
N LYS A 451 24.29 19.99 -31.10
CA LYS A 451 22.89 20.17 -30.70
C LYS A 451 22.50 19.18 -29.61
N ARG A 452 23.04 17.95 -29.67
CA ARG A 452 22.84 16.94 -28.65
C ARG A 452 23.35 17.40 -27.28
N ILE A 453 24.58 17.92 -27.17
CA ILE A 453 25.16 18.33 -25.88
C ILE A 453 24.41 19.52 -25.24
N GLU A 454 24.07 20.55 -26.02
CA GLU A 454 23.33 21.71 -25.49
C GLU A 454 21.91 21.32 -25.05
N GLN A 455 21.28 20.40 -25.78
CA GLN A 455 20.00 19.83 -25.42
C GLN A 455 20.09 18.97 -24.16
N GLU A 456 21.08 18.09 -24.06
CA GLU A 456 21.34 17.24 -22.88
C GLU A 456 21.50 18.08 -21.60
N LEU A 457 22.20 19.21 -21.65
CA LEU A 457 22.34 20.12 -20.51
C LEU A 457 21.00 20.71 -20.07
N ARG A 458 20.20 21.19 -21.03
CA ARG A 458 18.91 21.84 -20.76
C ARG A 458 17.87 20.84 -20.24
N GLU A 459 17.87 19.63 -20.78
CA GLU A 459 17.08 18.51 -20.30
C GLU A 459 17.49 18.10 -18.88
N SER A 460 18.81 18.04 -18.63
CA SER A 460 19.35 17.75 -17.31
C SER A 460 18.88 18.77 -16.26
N GLU A 461 18.97 20.07 -16.54
CA GLU A 461 18.53 21.14 -15.61
C GLU A 461 17.03 21.07 -15.31
N THR A 462 16.22 20.86 -16.36
CA THR A 462 14.77 20.73 -16.24
C THR A 462 14.41 19.50 -15.39
N ARG A 463 15.07 18.36 -15.66
CA ARG A 463 14.91 17.12 -14.88
C ARG A 463 15.22 17.35 -13.40
N TYR A 464 16.27 18.10 -13.07
CA TYR A 464 16.63 18.38 -11.68
C TYR A 464 15.60 19.22 -10.94
N ARG A 465 15.08 20.28 -11.57
CA ARG A 465 14.04 21.12 -10.97
C ARG A 465 12.79 20.30 -10.65
N LEU A 466 12.41 19.38 -11.54
CA LEU A 466 11.26 18.51 -11.36
C LEU A 466 11.45 17.46 -10.27
N LEU A 467 12.67 16.93 -10.12
CA LEU A 467 13.00 15.97 -9.05
C LEU A 467 12.78 16.60 -7.68
N ILE A 468 13.37 17.76 -7.45
CA ILE A 468 13.30 18.48 -6.18
C ILE A 468 11.85 18.83 -5.83
N ASN A 469 11.08 19.32 -6.81
CA ASN A 469 9.68 19.68 -6.58
C ASN A 469 8.80 18.47 -6.18
N ASN A 470 9.12 17.27 -6.66
CA ASN A 470 8.31 16.06 -6.39
C ASN A 470 8.67 15.29 -5.12
N VAL A 471 9.80 15.57 -4.48
CA VAL A 471 10.11 14.92 -3.20
C VAL A 471 9.16 15.50 -2.12
N PRO A 472 8.39 14.69 -1.39
CA PRO A 472 7.56 15.12 -0.25
C PRO A 472 8.41 15.44 1.00
N SER A 473 9.50 16.16 0.80
CA SER A 473 10.44 16.61 1.83
C SER A 473 11.08 17.92 1.36
N ILE A 474 11.62 18.70 2.30
CA ILE A 474 12.37 19.91 1.94
C ILE A 474 13.81 19.51 1.65
N VAL A 475 14.25 19.72 0.41
CA VAL A 475 15.64 19.52 -0.01
C VAL A 475 16.47 20.73 0.39
N TYR A 476 17.68 20.51 0.88
CA TYR A 476 18.60 21.58 1.22
C TYR A 476 20.05 21.29 0.80
N ARG A 477 20.81 22.37 0.61
CA ARG A 477 22.27 22.40 0.57
C ARG A 477 22.76 23.50 1.51
N GLY A 478 23.70 23.17 2.36
CA GLY A 478 24.26 24.08 3.36
C GLY A 478 25.70 23.79 3.67
N TYR A 479 26.28 24.62 4.54
CA TYR A 479 27.71 24.63 4.83
C TYR A 479 27.98 24.30 6.30
N LYS A 480 29.26 24.08 6.62
CA LYS A 480 29.73 23.75 7.99
C LYS A 480 29.29 24.74 9.07
N ASP A 481 29.00 25.99 8.69
CA ASP A 481 28.57 27.04 9.59
C ASP A 481 27.04 27.15 9.73
N TRP A 482 26.29 26.17 9.20
CA TRP A 482 24.82 26.08 9.20
C TRP A 482 24.12 27.13 8.34
N SER A 483 24.87 27.83 7.47
CA SER A 483 24.27 28.60 6.37
C SER A 483 23.76 27.66 5.29
N VAL A 484 22.73 28.10 4.57
CA VAL A 484 22.04 27.33 3.53
C VAL A 484 22.03 28.19 2.26
N ASP A 485 22.44 27.64 1.12
CA ASP A 485 22.44 28.32 -0.19
C ASP A 485 21.35 27.80 -1.14
N PHE A 486 20.87 26.58 -0.90
CA PHE A 486 19.73 26.00 -1.57
C PHE A 486 18.79 25.38 -0.55
N LEU A 487 17.51 25.68 -0.66
CA LEU A 487 16.43 25.25 0.21
C LEU A 487 15.16 25.27 -0.63
N ASP A 488 14.45 24.16 -0.63
CA ASP A 488 13.18 24.02 -1.34
C ASP A 488 12.18 25.11 -0.89
N GLU A 489 11.39 25.64 -1.83
CA GLU A 489 10.38 26.68 -1.56
C GLU A 489 9.35 26.25 -0.50
N LYS A 490 9.14 24.94 -0.35
CA LYS A 490 8.29 24.31 0.68
C LYS A 490 8.73 24.65 2.11
N VAL A 491 9.94 25.18 2.33
CA VAL A 491 10.38 25.62 3.66
C VAL A 491 9.50 26.72 4.25
N LYS A 492 8.89 27.56 3.40
CA LYS A 492 8.01 28.63 3.86
C LYS A 492 6.73 28.09 4.47
N SER A 493 6.15 27.04 3.89
CA SER A 493 4.96 26.38 4.45
C SER A 493 5.27 25.62 5.73
N LEU A 494 6.48 25.06 5.87
CA LEU A 494 6.88 24.34 7.08
C LEU A 494 7.23 25.29 8.23
N THR A 495 8.05 26.30 7.98
CA THR A 495 8.70 27.09 9.05
C THR A 495 8.13 28.50 9.21
N GLY A 496 7.38 28.99 8.23
CA GLY A 496 6.95 30.39 8.13
C GLY A 496 8.06 31.36 7.67
N TYR A 497 9.31 30.91 7.50
CA TYR A 497 10.42 31.70 6.98
C TYR A 497 10.59 31.45 5.48
N GLY A 498 10.79 32.53 4.71
CA GLY A 498 11.03 32.43 3.27
C GLY A 498 12.46 32.01 2.94
N MET A 499 12.65 31.42 1.76
CA MET A 499 13.98 31.05 1.24
C MET A 499 14.95 32.25 1.19
N GLU A 500 14.46 33.44 0.85
CA GLU A 500 15.26 34.67 0.81
C GLU A 500 15.92 35.01 2.17
N GLU A 501 15.28 34.68 3.29
CA GLU A 501 15.81 34.91 4.64
C GLU A 501 17.00 33.97 4.94
N PHE A 502 16.99 32.75 4.42
CA PHE A 502 18.08 31.79 4.55
C PHE A 502 19.24 32.10 3.58
N ASN A 503 18.94 32.34 2.30
CA ASN A 503 19.94 32.63 1.26
C ASN A 503 20.73 33.91 1.49
N SER A 504 20.09 34.93 2.06
CA SER A 504 20.77 36.19 2.42
C SER A 504 21.71 36.05 3.62
N ARG A 505 21.88 34.83 4.17
CA ARG A 505 22.62 34.51 5.40
C ARG A 505 22.12 35.29 6.63
N LYS A 506 20.91 35.87 6.56
CA LYS A 506 20.26 36.55 7.69
C LYS A 506 19.78 35.57 8.76
N LYS A 507 19.55 34.31 8.37
CA LYS A 507 19.10 33.25 9.26
C LYS A 507 19.84 31.94 8.98
N LYS A 508 20.31 31.28 10.04
CA LYS A 508 20.94 29.95 9.94
C LYS A 508 19.96 28.87 10.33
N TRP A 509 20.16 27.65 9.80
CA TRP A 509 19.30 26.52 10.18
C TRP A 509 19.42 26.18 11.68
N SER A 510 20.58 26.37 12.28
CA SER A 510 20.77 26.17 13.73
C SER A 510 19.92 27.09 14.62
N GLU A 511 19.44 28.23 14.10
CA GLU A 511 18.65 29.21 14.85
C GLU A 511 17.16 28.87 14.92
N VAL A 512 16.69 27.93 14.09
CA VAL A 512 15.32 27.39 14.19
C VAL A 512 15.25 26.15 15.08
N ILE A 513 16.38 25.51 15.39
CA ILE A 513 16.42 24.33 16.25
C ILE A 513 16.25 24.75 17.71
N ILE A 514 15.35 24.09 18.44
CA ILE A 514 15.14 24.37 19.86
C ILE A 514 16.44 24.08 20.62
N GLY A 515 16.87 25.00 21.48
CA GLY A 515 18.20 24.98 22.12
C GLY A 515 18.60 23.66 22.81
N ARG A 516 17.65 22.94 23.40
CA ARG A 516 17.91 21.61 24.02
C ARG A 516 18.22 20.49 23.03
N ASP A 517 17.75 20.60 21.79
CA ASP A 517 17.96 19.57 20.75
C ASP A 517 19.18 19.91 19.87
N LEU A 518 19.66 21.17 19.91
CA LEU A 518 20.79 21.64 19.11
C LEU A 518 22.08 20.87 19.41
N GLU A 519 22.36 20.59 20.69
CA GLU A 519 23.59 19.89 21.06
C GLU A 519 23.58 18.44 20.60
N THR A 520 22.45 17.75 20.75
CA THR A 520 22.23 16.40 20.21
C THR A 520 22.38 16.37 18.69
N ALA A 521 21.84 17.37 17.99
CA ALA A 521 21.98 17.49 16.55
C ALA A 521 23.46 17.67 16.14
N LYS A 522 24.22 18.52 16.83
CA LYS A 522 25.66 18.71 16.58
C LYS A 522 26.45 17.41 16.77
N GLN A 523 26.18 16.65 17.83
CA GLN A 523 26.88 15.39 18.09
C GLN A 523 26.66 14.38 16.96
N ALA A 524 25.42 14.24 16.47
CA ALA A 524 25.11 13.38 15.33
C ALA A 524 25.90 13.79 14.06
N PHE A 525 26.06 15.10 13.82
CA PHE A 525 26.85 15.62 12.69
C PHE A 525 28.34 15.30 12.83
N ILE A 526 28.91 15.50 14.02
CA ILE A 526 30.33 15.19 14.31
C ILE A 526 30.59 13.68 14.16
N GLN A 527 29.64 12.84 14.56
CA GLN A 527 29.76 11.39 14.41
C GLN A 527 29.69 10.95 12.95
N ALA A 528 28.88 11.62 12.13
CA ALA A 528 28.80 11.37 10.69
C ALA A 528 30.16 11.58 9.99
N LEU A 529 30.91 12.62 10.37
CA LEU A 529 32.25 12.90 9.83
C LEU A 529 33.25 11.76 10.07
N LYS A 530 33.06 10.99 11.16
CA LYS A 530 33.92 9.86 11.53
C LYS A 530 33.51 8.53 10.87
N THR A 531 32.36 8.49 10.20
CA THR A 531 31.77 7.27 9.63
C THR A 531 31.61 7.43 8.11
N ASN A 532 30.46 7.05 7.54
CA ASN A 532 30.23 7.10 6.09
C ASN A 532 29.77 8.48 5.60
N LYS A 533 30.03 9.55 6.38
CA LYS A 533 29.65 10.93 6.06
C LYS A 533 28.15 11.10 5.79
N SER A 534 27.31 10.24 6.36
CA SER A 534 25.84 10.33 6.31
C SER A 534 25.25 10.23 7.71
N TYR A 535 24.08 10.83 7.92
CA TYR A 535 23.39 10.79 9.20
C TYR A 535 21.88 10.87 9.06
N VAL A 536 21.18 10.28 10.03
CA VAL A 536 19.76 10.46 10.27
C VAL A 536 19.58 10.95 11.70
N ARG A 537 18.83 12.04 11.90
CA ARG A 537 18.57 12.60 13.22
C ARG A 537 17.16 13.18 13.31
N GLU A 538 16.63 13.22 14.52
CA GLU A 538 15.33 13.83 14.82
C GLU A 538 15.50 14.90 15.88
N TYR A 539 14.94 16.08 15.64
CA TYR A 539 14.99 17.22 16.56
C TYR A 539 13.77 18.10 16.36
N ARG A 540 13.51 18.97 17.34
CA ARG A 540 12.44 19.94 17.25
C ARG A 540 12.94 21.28 16.73
N ILE A 541 12.09 21.91 15.92
CA ILE A 541 12.26 23.29 15.48
C ILE A 541 11.11 24.15 16.01
N GLU A 542 11.35 25.45 16.10
CA GLU A 542 10.35 26.47 16.39
C GLU A 542 10.06 27.28 15.11
N THR A 543 8.77 27.35 14.74
CA THR A 543 8.33 28.10 13.56
C THR A 543 8.29 29.60 13.84
N LYS A 544 8.15 30.42 12.79
CA LYS A 544 7.95 31.88 12.93
C LYS A 544 6.73 32.26 13.76
N GLY A 545 5.73 31.37 13.84
CA GLY A 545 4.52 31.53 14.66
C GLY A 545 4.64 31.02 16.10
N GLY A 546 5.79 30.46 16.49
CA GLY A 546 6.00 29.88 17.83
C GLY A 546 5.54 28.42 17.98
N GLU A 547 5.17 27.75 16.89
CA GLU A 547 4.77 26.34 16.92
C GLU A 547 5.99 25.42 16.97
N ILE A 548 5.86 24.27 17.63
CA ILE A 548 6.93 23.26 17.73
C ILE A 548 6.67 22.13 16.74
N LEU A 549 7.60 21.94 15.79
CA LEU A 549 7.54 20.86 14.82
C LEU A 549 8.65 19.84 15.07
N TRP A 550 8.38 18.57 14.80
CA TRP A 550 9.39 17.50 14.80
C TRP A 550 9.93 17.30 13.40
N ILE A 551 11.24 17.49 13.24
CA ILE A 551 11.94 17.29 11.98
C ILE A 551 12.80 16.05 12.07
N GLN A 552 12.65 15.16 11.09
CA GLN A 552 13.64 14.14 10.78
C GLN A 552 14.51 14.66 9.63
N GLU A 553 15.80 14.80 9.88
CA GLU A 553 16.79 15.18 8.88
C GLU A 553 17.60 13.97 8.45
N ARG A 554 17.79 13.85 7.14
CA ARG A 554 18.74 12.91 6.54
C ARG A 554 19.71 13.70 5.69
N GLY A 555 21.00 13.64 6.04
CA GLY A 555 22.04 14.44 5.39
C GLY A 555 23.23 13.61 4.96
N GLN A 556 23.89 14.07 3.90
CA GLN A 556 25.18 13.58 3.41
C GLN A 556 26.19 14.73 3.34
N ILE A 557 27.39 14.48 3.84
CA ILE A 557 28.49 15.45 3.90
C ILE A 557 29.41 15.19 2.70
N VAL A 558 29.59 16.22 1.87
CA VAL A 558 30.48 16.20 0.71
C VAL A 558 31.77 16.92 1.08
N CYS A 559 32.90 16.28 0.80
CA CYS A 559 34.22 16.82 1.07
C CYS A 559 35.01 16.98 -0.22
N ASP A 560 35.90 17.98 -0.23
CA ASP A 560 36.86 18.17 -1.31
C ASP A 560 37.97 17.11 -1.30
N LYS A 561 38.93 17.26 -2.22
CA LYS A 561 40.08 16.34 -2.36
C LYS A 561 41.02 16.37 -1.16
N ASP A 562 41.02 17.44 -0.38
CA ASP A 562 41.85 17.64 0.81
C ASP A 562 41.14 17.15 2.09
N GLY A 563 39.87 16.72 1.97
CA GLY A 563 39.08 16.16 3.06
C GLY A 563 38.28 17.20 3.85
N GLU A 564 38.32 18.47 3.46
CA GLU A 564 37.53 19.54 4.06
C GLU A 564 36.08 19.49 3.59
N ILE A 565 35.14 19.95 4.42
CA ILE A 565 33.71 19.97 4.06
C ILE A 565 33.47 21.04 3.00
N GLU A 566 33.07 20.60 1.81
CA GLU A 566 32.70 21.48 0.71
C GLU A 566 31.26 21.96 0.89
N TYR A 567 30.33 21.03 1.13
CA TYR A 567 28.93 21.30 1.48
C TYR A 567 28.27 20.07 2.11
N VAL A 568 27.05 20.27 2.63
CA VAL A 568 26.16 19.24 3.15
C VAL A 568 24.87 19.32 2.36
N SER A 569 24.38 18.20 1.83
CA SER A 569 23.09 18.12 1.17
C SER A 569 22.20 17.08 1.83
N GLY A 570 20.88 17.30 1.81
CA GLY A 570 19.96 16.40 2.49
C GLY A 570 18.50 16.78 2.35
N VAL A 571 17.68 16.11 3.14
CA VAL A 571 16.23 16.28 3.19
C VAL A 571 15.71 16.41 4.61
N PHE A 572 14.68 17.26 4.78
CA PHE A 572 13.90 17.39 6.01
C PHE A 572 12.50 16.81 5.84
N PHE A 573 12.09 15.93 6.76
CA PHE A 573 10.73 15.40 6.88
C PHE A 573 10.05 15.96 8.13
N ASP A 574 8.81 16.43 7.98
CA ASP A 574 7.94 16.67 9.13
C ASP A 574 7.41 15.33 9.65
N VAL A 575 7.70 15.01 10.90
CA VAL A 575 7.26 13.78 11.57
C VAL A 575 6.40 14.07 12.80
N THR A 576 5.81 15.26 12.87
CA THR A 576 5.03 15.74 14.03
C THR A 576 3.82 14.85 14.33
N GLU A 577 2.99 14.55 13.33
CA GLU A 577 1.80 13.71 13.49
C GLU A 577 2.17 12.30 14.00
N ARG A 578 3.18 11.67 13.39
CA ARG A 578 3.69 10.36 13.81
C ARG A 578 4.11 10.35 15.28
N LYS A 579 4.81 11.40 15.73
CA LYS A 579 5.25 11.53 17.14
C LYS A 579 4.09 11.75 18.10
N GLN A 580 3.06 12.50 17.70
CA GLN A 580 1.85 12.71 18.51
C GLN A 580 1.06 11.41 18.69
N LEU A 581 0.86 10.65 17.61
CA LEU A 581 0.17 9.35 17.64
C LEU A 581 0.90 8.34 18.52
N GLN A 582 2.22 8.24 18.39
CA GLN A 582 3.04 7.34 19.22
C GLN A 582 2.91 7.66 20.72
N LYS A 583 2.93 8.95 21.09
CA LYS A 583 2.72 9.37 22.48
C LYS A 583 1.32 9.02 22.98
N ALA A 584 0.29 9.22 22.17
CA ALA A 584 -1.09 8.92 22.54
C ALA A 584 -1.29 7.42 22.85
N ILE A 585 -0.69 6.52 22.06
CA ILE A 585 -0.76 5.07 22.28
C ILE A 585 -0.10 4.69 23.61
N VAL A 586 1.13 5.14 23.85
CA VAL A 586 1.86 4.86 25.10
C VAL A 586 1.11 5.39 26.31
N GLN A 587 0.49 6.57 26.20
CA GLN A 587 -0.31 7.15 27.29
C GLN A 587 -1.59 6.34 27.55
N LYS A 588 -2.27 5.86 26.50
CA LYS A 588 -3.44 4.99 26.61
C LYS A 588 -3.11 3.65 27.29
N GLU A 589 -2.00 3.01 26.92
CA GLU A 589 -1.56 1.75 27.55
C GLU A 589 -1.17 1.94 29.02
N LYS A 590 -0.46 3.03 29.35
CA LYS A 590 -0.14 3.37 30.74
C LYS A 590 -1.39 3.58 31.58
N LEU A 591 -2.39 4.29 31.05
CA LEU A 591 -3.66 4.54 31.75
C LEU A 591 -4.47 3.26 31.97
N ASN A 592 -4.52 2.35 30.99
CA ASN A 592 -5.19 1.05 31.15
C ASN A 592 -4.52 0.21 32.26
N THR A 593 -3.19 0.19 32.29
CA THR A 593 -2.41 -0.57 33.29
C THR A 593 -2.58 0.03 34.69
N LEU A 594 -2.49 1.36 34.81
CA LEU A 594 -2.75 2.07 36.07
C LEU A 594 -4.21 1.89 36.55
N GLY A 595 -5.16 1.85 35.62
CA GLY A 595 -6.58 1.60 35.91
C GLY A 595 -6.83 0.25 36.56
N ALA A 596 -6.21 -0.81 36.03
CA ALA A 596 -6.32 -2.15 36.60
C ALA A 596 -5.68 -2.24 37.99
N ILE A 597 -4.44 -1.76 38.16
CA ILE A 597 -3.71 -1.84 39.42
C ILE A 597 -4.41 -1.07 40.54
N ALA A 598 -4.86 0.16 40.27
CA ALA A 598 -5.49 0.95 41.32
C ALA A 598 -6.95 0.54 41.62
N ALA A 599 -7.62 -0.20 40.72
CA ALA A 599 -8.89 -0.86 41.06
C ALA A 599 -8.69 -1.96 42.11
N GLU A 600 -7.67 -2.79 41.93
CA GLU A 600 -7.30 -3.88 42.82
C GLU A 600 -6.82 -3.35 44.18
N VAL A 601 -5.86 -2.41 44.17
CA VAL A 601 -5.35 -1.77 45.39
C VAL A 601 -6.46 -1.05 46.16
N ALA A 602 -7.39 -0.36 45.47
CA ALA A 602 -8.50 0.31 46.14
C ALA A 602 -9.46 -0.67 46.81
N HIS A 603 -9.66 -1.86 46.23
CA HIS A 603 -10.47 -2.90 46.84
C HIS A 603 -9.79 -3.48 48.10
N GLU A 604 -8.48 -3.72 48.05
CA GLU A 604 -7.72 -4.25 49.18
C GLU A 604 -7.63 -3.29 50.36
N ILE A 605 -7.47 -1.97 50.14
CA ILE A 605 -7.38 -0.96 51.21
C ILE A 605 -8.77 -0.65 51.80
N ARG A 606 -9.85 -0.73 51.00
CA ARG A 606 -11.21 -0.46 51.48
C ARG A 606 -11.64 -1.43 52.59
N ASN A 607 -11.31 -2.70 52.46
CA ASN A 607 -11.72 -3.73 53.42
C ASN A 607 -11.26 -3.48 54.88
N PRO A 608 -9.96 -3.22 55.15
CA PRO A 608 -9.51 -2.90 56.50
C PRO A 608 -10.04 -1.55 57.01
N LEU A 609 -10.24 -0.56 56.13
CA LEU A 609 -10.82 0.74 56.51
C LEU A 609 -12.26 0.63 57.01
N VAL A 610 -13.11 -0.10 56.27
CA VAL A 610 -14.50 -0.34 56.68
C VAL A 610 -14.55 -1.05 58.04
N SER A 611 -13.64 -2.02 58.25
CA SER A 611 -13.48 -2.71 59.53
C SER A 611 -13.08 -1.76 60.67
N LEU A 612 -12.02 -0.96 60.47
CA LEU A 612 -11.54 0.03 61.44
C LEU A 612 -12.62 1.06 61.80
N GLY A 613 -13.30 1.63 60.79
CA GLY A 613 -14.42 2.54 61.00
C GLY A 613 -15.57 1.89 61.77
N GLY A 614 -15.87 0.62 61.50
CA GLY A 614 -16.88 -0.16 62.24
C GLY A 614 -16.52 -0.40 63.70
N PHE A 615 -15.26 -0.68 64.02
CA PHE A 615 -14.78 -0.80 65.40
C PHE A 615 -14.79 0.55 66.13
N ALA A 616 -14.30 1.61 65.49
CA ALA A 616 -14.28 2.95 66.06
C ALA A 616 -15.70 3.45 66.40
N ARG A 617 -16.69 3.20 65.52
CA ARG A 617 -18.10 3.56 65.75
C ARG A 617 -18.72 2.80 66.94
N ARG A 618 -18.28 1.56 67.19
CA ARG A 618 -18.70 0.77 68.36
C ARG A 618 -18.04 1.26 69.64
N LEU A 619 -16.77 1.63 69.58
CA LEU A 619 -16.03 2.19 70.72
C LEU A 619 -16.62 3.54 71.13
N GLN A 620 -16.90 4.43 70.17
CA GLN A 620 -17.56 5.71 70.40
C GLN A 620 -18.92 5.54 71.09
N LYS A 621 -19.74 4.55 70.67
CA LYS A 621 -21.01 4.25 71.34
C LYS A 621 -20.85 3.78 72.78
N ARG A 622 -19.74 3.13 73.11
CA ARG A 622 -19.48 2.55 74.44
C ARG A 622 -18.74 3.52 75.36
N PHE A 623 -17.96 4.44 74.79
CA PHE A 623 -17.18 5.48 75.46
C PHE A 623 -17.38 6.81 74.73
N PRO A 624 -18.48 7.54 75.00
CA PRO A 624 -18.84 8.76 74.26
C PRO A 624 -17.84 9.90 74.40
N ASP A 625 -17.08 9.93 75.50
CA ASP A 625 -16.13 11.01 75.82
C ASP A 625 -14.70 10.76 75.26
N MET A 626 -14.49 9.69 74.49
CA MET A 626 -13.18 9.33 73.94
C MET A 626 -12.97 10.00 72.57
N SER A 627 -12.28 11.13 72.57
CA SER A 627 -12.01 11.95 71.37
C SER A 627 -11.19 11.22 70.31
N GLU A 628 -10.41 10.20 70.70
CA GLU A 628 -9.62 9.38 69.78
C GLU A 628 -10.51 8.57 68.81
N CYS A 629 -11.73 8.19 69.23
CA CYS A 629 -12.67 7.51 68.36
C CYS A 629 -13.17 8.42 67.23
N ASP A 630 -13.40 9.70 67.52
CA ASP A 630 -13.80 10.70 66.52
C ASP A 630 -12.70 10.90 65.49
N VAL A 631 -11.45 10.99 65.95
CA VAL A 631 -10.27 11.12 65.07
C VAL A 631 -10.15 9.91 64.15
N ILE A 632 -10.27 8.68 64.66
CA ILE A 632 -10.19 7.45 63.84
C ILE A 632 -11.31 7.41 62.80
N LEU A 633 -12.54 7.76 63.18
CA LEU A 633 -13.68 7.82 62.26
C LEU A 633 -13.46 8.85 61.15
N GLN A 634 -12.98 10.05 61.50
CA GLN A 634 -12.69 11.11 60.56
C GLN A 634 -11.58 10.71 59.58
N GLN A 635 -10.50 10.07 60.05
CA GLN A 635 -9.43 9.58 59.18
C GLN A 635 -9.87 8.43 58.28
N SER A 636 -10.69 7.50 58.79
CA SER A 636 -11.24 6.41 57.99
C SER A 636 -12.13 6.93 56.86
N GLN A 637 -13.00 7.90 57.15
CA GLN A 637 -13.84 8.56 56.15
C GLN A 637 -13.01 9.36 55.14
N ARG A 638 -11.94 10.01 55.58
CA ARG A 638 -11.00 10.71 54.69
C ARG A 638 -10.33 9.76 53.71
N LEU A 639 -9.85 8.59 54.18
CA LEU A 639 -9.22 7.59 53.34
C LEU A 639 -10.20 6.93 52.36
N GLU A 640 -11.44 6.64 52.78
CA GLU A 640 -12.49 6.16 51.88
C GLU A 640 -12.80 7.17 50.76
N LYS A 641 -12.86 8.47 51.09
CA LYS A 641 -13.04 9.53 50.08
C LYS A 641 -11.88 9.58 49.07
N ILE A 642 -10.63 9.45 49.53
CA ILE A 642 -9.45 9.41 48.66
C ILE A 642 -9.50 8.19 47.72
N LEU A 643 -9.77 7.00 48.25
CA LEU A 643 -9.90 5.78 47.44
C LEU A 643 -11.03 5.87 46.41
N SER A 644 -12.17 6.47 46.79
CA SER A 644 -13.27 6.70 45.86
C SER A 644 -12.88 7.66 44.74
N ARG A 645 -12.15 8.74 45.05
CA ARG A 645 -11.62 9.68 44.04
C ARG A 645 -10.67 8.99 43.05
N ILE A 646 -9.75 8.15 43.54
CA ILE A 646 -8.82 7.39 42.69
C ILE A 646 -9.59 6.41 41.79
N ARG A 647 -10.53 5.63 42.36
CA ARG A 647 -11.33 4.67 41.59
C ARG A 647 -12.16 5.38 40.51
N ASN A 648 -12.84 6.46 40.87
CA ASN A 648 -13.65 7.25 39.93
C ASN A 648 -12.78 7.89 38.86
N TYR A 649 -11.53 8.27 39.14
CA TYR A 649 -10.55 8.74 38.14
C TYR A 649 -10.13 7.66 37.14
N LEU A 650 -10.25 6.38 37.49
CA LEU A 650 -9.78 5.27 36.66
C LEU A 650 -10.88 4.53 35.91
N HIS A 651 -12.13 4.66 36.36
CA HIS A 651 -13.29 4.08 35.68
C HIS A 651 -14.09 5.16 34.93
N PRO A 652 -14.82 4.77 33.87
CA PRO A 652 -15.83 5.63 33.26
C PRO A 652 -16.90 5.97 34.30
N VAL A 653 -17.26 7.25 34.41
CA VAL A 653 -18.40 7.69 35.22
C VAL A 653 -19.61 7.77 34.28
N GLU A 654 -20.69 7.07 34.59
CA GLU A 654 -21.95 7.21 33.87
C GLU A 654 -22.52 8.61 34.10
N ILE A 655 -22.89 9.30 33.01
CA ILE A 655 -23.40 10.67 33.04
C ILE A 655 -24.92 10.60 32.88
N HIS A 656 -25.66 11.25 33.78
CA HIS A 656 -27.11 11.34 33.74
C HIS A 656 -27.52 12.79 33.38
N PRO A 657 -27.52 13.14 32.08
CA PRO A 657 -27.76 14.51 31.67
C PRO A 657 -29.23 14.91 31.85
N GLN A 658 -29.44 16.10 32.39
CA GLN A 658 -30.74 16.76 32.53
C GLN A 658 -30.62 18.27 32.28
N GLU A 659 -31.74 18.91 31.99
CA GLU A 659 -31.80 20.36 31.81
C GLU A 659 -31.64 21.04 33.17
N CYS A 660 -30.61 21.87 33.33
CA CYS A 660 -30.30 22.50 34.60
C CYS A 660 -29.72 23.91 34.46
N SER A 661 -29.98 24.74 35.46
CA SER A 661 -29.50 26.12 35.55
C SER A 661 -28.13 26.17 36.19
N VAL A 662 -27.10 26.54 35.40
CA VAL A 662 -25.71 26.66 35.88
C VAL A 662 -25.59 27.65 37.04
N ASN A 663 -26.28 28.79 36.96
CA ASN A 663 -26.25 29.80 38.02
C ASN A 663 -26.76 29.26 39.36
N SER A 664 -27.81 28.43 39.32
CA SER A 664 -28.37 27.79 40.52
C SER A 664 -27.36 26.83 41.13
N ILE A 665 -26.72 26.00 40.30
CA ILE A 665 -25.68 25.04 40.73
C ILE A 665 -24.47 25.76 41.33
N ILE A 666 -24.04 26.90 40.78
CA ILE A 666 -22.96 27.72 41.34
C ILE A 666 -23.35 28.26 42.72
N ALA A 667 -24.55 28.82 42.85
CA ALA A 667 -25.05 29.36 44.12
C ALA A 667 -25.13 28.27 45.19
N ASP A 668 -25.65 27.10 44.84
CA ASP A 668 -25.72 25.94 45.74
C ASP A 668 -24.32 25.45 46.13
N SER A 669 -23.39 25.39 45.18
CA SER A 669 -21.99 24.97 45.43
C SER A 669 -21.27 25.91 46.40
N VAL A 670 -21.49 27.23 46.27
CA VAL A 670 -20.93 28.23 47.20
C VAL A 670 -21.62 28.14 48.57
N GLY A 671 -22.93 27.94 48.61
CA GLY A 671 -23.68 27.76 49.85
C GLY A 671 -23.25 26.52 50.63
N LEU A 672 -23.01 25.40 49.94
CA LEU A 672 -22.51 24.16 50.53
C LEU A 672 -21.15 24.32 51.20
N LEU A 673 -20.30 25.20 50.67
CA LEU A 673 -18.95 25.44 51.17
C LEU A 673 -18.85 26.63 52.13
N SER A 674 -19.94 27.36 52.39
CA SER A 674 -19.92 28.59 53.20
C SER A 674 -19.25 28.44 54.57
N PRO A 675 -19.46 27.34 55.34
CA PRO A 675 -18.81 27.20 56.65
C PRO A 675 -17.29 27.03 56.52
N GLU A 676 -16.84 26.32 55.48
CA GLU A 676 -15.41 26.05 55.27
C GLU A 676 -14.68 27.25 54.65
N THR A 677 -15.35 28.00 53.76
CA THR A 677 -14.81 29.22 53.17
C THR A 677 -14.73 30.36 54.18
N GLU A 678 -15.70 30.48 55.10
CA GLU A 678 -15.68 31.46 56.21
C GLU A 678 -14.53 31.19 57.18
N ILE A 679 -14.29 29.92 57.55
CA ILE A 679 -13.17 29.53 58.43
C ILE A 679 -11.82 29.92 57.81
N ARG A 680 -11.69 29.82 56.49
CA ARG A 680 -10.48 30.16 55.74
C ARG A 680 -10.40 31.63 55.32
N GLY A 681 -11.39 32.47 55.67
CA GLY A 681 -11.42 33.89 55.29
C GLY A 681 -11.62 34.14 53.79
N LEU A 682 -12.16 33.16 53.05
CA LEU A 682 -12.46 33.25 51.62
C LEU A 682 -13.83 33.91 51.40
N LYS A 683 -13.87 34.98 50.61
CA LYS A 683 -15.12 35.61 50.15
C LYS A 683 -15.39 35.27 48.69
N CYS A 684 -16.49 34.58 48.42
CA CYS A 684 -16.95 34.33 47.05
C CYS A 684 -17.77 35.52 46.54
N GLN A 685 -17.31 36.17 45.47
CA GLN A 685 -18.03 37.23 44.78
C GLN A 685 -18.68 36.68 43.51
N LEU A 686 -20.02 36.67 43.46
CA LEU A 686 -20.79 36.13 42.35
C LEU A 686 -21.19 37.25 41.37
N ASN A 687 -20.70 37.18 40.14
CA ASN A 687 -21.06 38.04 39.02
C ASN A 687 -21.76 37.20 37.94
N LEU A 688 -22.96 36.72 38.27
CA LEU A 688 -23.71 35.79 37.41
C LEU A 688 -24.60 36.54 36.42
N ASN A 689 -24.54 36.17 35.14
CA ASN A 689 -25.45 36.71 34.13
C ASN A 689 -26.88 36.19 34.41
N PRO A 690 -27.87 37.05 34.67
CA PRO A 690 -29.23 36.60 34.99
C PRO A 690 -29.95 35.93 33.81
N ASP A 691 -29.56 36.26 32.57
CA ASP A 691 -30.17 35.76 31.33
C ASP A 691 -29.39 34.56 30.74
N LEU A 692 -28.64 33.83 31.58
CA LEU A 692 -27.81 32.71 31.14
C LEU A 692 -28.69 31.49 30.75
N SER A 693 -28.37 30.88 29.60
CA SER A 693 -29.12 29.72 29.08
C SER A 693 -28.97 28.48 29.99
N ASP A 694 -30.03 27.67 30.10
CA ASP A 694 -29.94 26.33 30.71
C ASP A 694 -29.11 25.38 29.84
N VAL A 695 -28.50 24.38 30.46
CA VAL A 695 -27.63 23.39 29.79
C VAL A 695 -28.12 21.97 30.05
N TYR A 696 -27.95 21.09 29.06
CA TYR A 696 -28.27 19.67 29.20
C TYR A 696 -27.02 18.89 29.64
N THR A 697 -26.92 18.63 30.93
CA THR A 697 -25.72 18.04 31.56
C THR A 697 -26.08 17.42 32.91
N ASP A 698 -25.13 16.75 33.56
CA ASP A 698 -25.36 16.13 34.87
C ASP A 698 -25.06 17.14 35.99
N PRO A 699 -26.08 17.61 36.75
CA PRO A 699 -25.90 18.62 37.78
C PRO A 699 -25.13 18.12 39.00
N ASP A 700 -25.15 16.81 39.30
CA ASP A 700 -24.38 16.25 40.41
C ASP A 700 -22.89 16.28 40.06
N ILE A 701 -22.55 15.91 38.82
CA ILE A 701 -21.18 15.99 38.31
C ILE A 701 -20.70 17.45 38.22
N LEU A 702 -21.54 18.37 37.75
CA LEU A 702 -21.20 19.81 37.74
C LEU A 702 -20.98 20.38 39.14
N THR A 703 -21.85 20.04 40.09
CA THR A 703 -21.67 20.42 41.51
C THR A 703 -20.33 19.94 42.02
N GLN A 704 -19.96 18.68 41.72
CA GLN A 704 -18.66 18.13 42.09
C GLN A 704 -17.48 18.91 41.47
N ILE A 705 -17.60 19.32 40.20
CA ILE A 705 -16.58 20.12 39.52
C ILE A 705 -16.43 21.49 40.18
N PHE A 706 -17.53 22.21 40.42
CA PHE A 706 -17.49 23.54 41.02
C PHE A 706 -16.97 23.52 42.46
N VAL A 707 -17.41 22.55 43.27
CA VAL A 707 -16.89 22.34 44.63
C VAL A 707 -15.37 22.14 44.61
N ASN A 708 -14.85 21.32 43.69
CA ASN A 708 -13.41 21.09 43.59
C ASN A 708 -12.65 22.36 43.15
N LEU A 709 -13.20 23.15 42.21
CA LEU A 709 -12.57 24.40 41.76
C LEU A 709 -12.56 25.46 42.87
N ILE A 710 -13.63 25.58 43.66
CA ILE A 710 -13.72 26.50 44.80
C ILE A 710 -12.74 26.09 45.90
N LEU A 711 -12.66 24.79 46.23
CA LEU A 711 -11.70 24.28 47.21
C LEU A 711 -10.26 24.47 46.74
N ASN A 712 -9.97 24.25 45.46
CA ASN A 712 -8.65 24.49 44.88
C ASN A 712 -8.25 25.96 44.98
N ALA A 713 -9.18 26.89 44.72
CA ALA A 713 -8.94 28.31 44.94
C ALA A 713 -8.69 28.62 46.43
N ALA A 714 -9.44 28.00 47.34
CA ALA A 714 -9.25 28.17 48.78
C ALA A 714 -7.91 27.62 49.29
N GLU A 715 -7.37 26.57 48.69
CA GLU A 715 -6.02 26.05 48.97
C GLU A 715 -4.93 27.00 48.43
N ALA A 716 -5.14 27.64 47.28
CA ALA A 716 -4.21 28.61 46.74
C ALA A 716 -4.16 29.94 47.54
N MET A 717 -5.14 30.19 48.41
CA MET A 717 -5.30 31.43 49.18
C MET A 717 -5.19 31.17 50.70
N ASP A 718 -4.02 30.71 51.15
CA ASP A 718 -3.74 30.31 52.55
C ASP A 718 -4.11 31.34 53.65
N ASN A 719 -4.23 32.63 53.32
CA ASN A 719 -4.52 33.72 54.28
C ASN A 719 -5.82 34.50 53.98
N GLY A 720 -6.78 33.88 53.30
CA GLY A 720 -8.02 34.51 52.89
C GLY A 720 -7.87 35.38 51.64
N GLY A 721 -8.99 35.71 51.01
CA GLY A 721 -9.00 36.34 49.69
C GLY A 721 -10.38 36.42 49.07
N VAL A 722 -10.46 36.95 47.85
CA VAL A 722 -11.71 37.06 47.10
C VAL A 722 -11.66 36.12 45.89
N LEU A 723 -12.56 35.14 45.84
CA LEU A 723 -12.81 34.32 44.66
C LEU A 723 -13.93 34.97 43.85
N SER A 724 -13.63 35.50 42.67
CA SER A 724 -14.63 36.02 41.74
C SER A 724 -15.12 34.89 40.84
N ILE A 725 -16.43 34.64 40.84
CA ILE A 725 -17.08 33.68 39.93
C ILE A 725 -17.97 34.46 38.96
N ARG A 726 -17.71 34.34 37.67
CA ARG A 726 -18.46 35.05 36.62
C ARG A 726 -19.04 34.07 35.61
N THR A 727 -20.26 34.29 35.17
CA THR A 727 -20.85 33.55 34.04
C THR A 727 -21.09 34.46 32.84
N PHE A 728 -20.85 33.93 31.64
CA PHE A 728 -21.14 34.58 30.37
C PHE A 728 -21.35 33.50 29.30
N GLU A 729 -21.87 33.89 28.14
CA GLU A 729 -22.16 32.93 27.08
C GLU A 729 -21.85 33.51 25.70
N SER A 730 -21.51 32.63 24.75
CA SER A 730 -21.40 32.91 23.32
C SER A 730 -22.60 32.31 22.57
N GLU A 731 -22.60 32.35 21.24
CA GLU A 731 -23.63 31.67 20.44
C GLU A 731 -23.64 30.14 20.64
N GLN A 732 -22.48 29.54 20.92
CA GLN A 732 -22.31 28.08 20.96
C GLN A 732 -22.11 27.52 22.37
N ASP A 733 -21.52 28.28 23.28
CA ASP A 733 -21.09 27.79 24.59
C ASP A 733 -21.48 28.74 25.73
N LEU A 734 -21.56 28.17 26.92
CA LEU A 734 -21.66 28.85 28.20
C LEU A 734 -20.30 28.76 28.91
N TYR A 735 -19.88 29.85 29.52
CA TYR A 735 -18.61 29.97 30.22
C TYR A 735 -18.81 30.33 31.69
N ILE A 736 -18.06 29.65 32.57
CA ILE A 736 -17.95 29.94 34.00
C ILE A 736 -16.49 30.20 34.34
N GLU A 737 -16.18 31.40 34.81
CA GLU A 737 -14.83 31.83 35.18
C GLU A 737 -14.68 31.85 36.70
N PHE A 738 -13.68 31.12 37.22
CA PHE A 738 -13.26 31.13 38.62
C PHE A 738 -11.92 31.86 38.71
N LYS A 739 -11.91 33.04 39.31
CA LYS A 739 -10.75 33.93 39.38
C LYS A 739 -10.32 34.19 40.81
N ASN A 740 -9.08 33.84 41.15
CA ASN A 740 -8.48 34.11 42.45
C ASN A 740 -7.10 34.78 42.32
N PRO A 741 -6.67 35.59 43.30
CA PRO A 741 -5.31 36.09 43.38
C PRO A 741 -4.30 34.93 43.46
N SER A 742 -3.13 35.11 42.87
CA SER A 742 -1.99 34.21 43.00
C SER A 742 -0.70 35.00 43.17
N SER A 743 0.17 34.48 44.02
CA SER A 743 1.54 34.99 44.24
C SER A 743 2.60 34.13 43.54
N GLU A 744 2.17 33.05 42.89
CA GLU A 744 3.05 32.15 42.16
C GLU A 744 3.38 32.71 40.77
N PRO A 745 4.62 32.50 40.28
CA PRO A 745 4.97 32.88 38.92
C PRO A 745 4.10 32.12 37.90
N GLU A 746 3.89 32.75 36.74
CA GLU A 746 3.17 32.17 35.61
C GLU A 746 3.57 30.71 35.37
N VAL A 747 2.59 29.81 35.40
CA VAL A 747 2.81 28.38 35.19
C VAL A 747 3.27 28.18 33.75
N LYS A 748 4.57 27.89 33.58
CA LYS A 748 5.21 27.75 32.25
C LYS A 748 4.60 26.66 31.36
N HIS A 749 3.96 25.67 31.97
CA HIS A 749 3.35 24.52 31.32
C HIS A 749 1.96 24.25 31.92
N PRO A 750 0.94 25.06 31.60
CA PRO A 750 -0.39 24.95 32.20
C PRO A 750 -1.07 23.61 31.90
N GLU A 751 -0.67 22.92 30.84
CA GLU A 751 -1.08 21.54 30.53
C GLU A 751 -0.75 20.53 31.63
N LEU A 752 0.29 20.77 32.44
CA LEU A 752 0.69 19.88 33.53
C LEU A 752 -0.28 19.94 34.72
N LEU A 753 -1.03 21.03 34.90
CA LEU A 753 -2.05 21.17 35.96
C LEU A 753 -3.19 20.17 35.80
N PHE A 754 -3.42 19.69 34.58
CA PHE A 754 -4.45 18.72 34.25
C PHE A 754 -3.90 17.28 34.17
N MET A 755 -2.62 17.07 34.50
CA MET A 755 -2.01 15.73 34.57
C MET A 755 -1.91 15.23 36.01
N PRO A 756 -2.33 13.98 36.29
CA PRO A 756 -2.15 13.41 37.63
C PRO A 756 -0.67 13.13 37.91
N PHE A 757 -0.20 13.47 39.11
CA PHE A 757 1.16 13.16 39.62
C PHE A 757 2.34 13.76 38.84
N ALA A 758 2.16 14.89 38.14
CA ALA A 758 3.27 15.64 37.54
C ALA A 758 4.15 16.32 38.62
N GLU A 759 5.42 16.62 38.32
CA GLU A 759 6.37 17.26 39.25
C GLU A 759 5.76 18.53 39.89
N GLY A 760 5.42 18.45 41.18
CA GLY A 760 4.81 19.53 41.97
C GLY A 760 3.29 19.43 42.19
N GLY A 761 2.59 18.48 41.57
CA GLY A 761 1.14 18.31 41.72
C GLY A 761 0.76 17.30 42.82
N GLU A 762 0.49 17.78 44.03
CA GLU A 762 -0.02 16.95 45.14
C GLU A 762 -1.51 16.57 45.02
N SER A 763 -2.23 17.01 43.97
CA SER A 763 -3.70 16.91 43.91
C SER A 763 -4.25 16.19 42.65
N ILE A 764 -5.27 15.34 42.86
CA ILE A 764 -6.03 14.61 41.81
C ILE A 764 -7.26 15.43 41.34
N GLY A 765 -7.54 16.56 41.98
CA GLY A 765 -8.78 17.34 41.80
C GLY A 765 -8.94 17.95 40.40
N LEU A 766 -7.97 18.74 39.95
CA LEU A 766 -8.01 19.40 38.64
C LEU A 766 -7.99 18.42 37.46
N PRO A 767 -7.15 17.36 37.45
CA PRO A 767 -7.21 16.32 36.41
C PRO A 767 -8.58 15.61 36.34
N LEU A 768 -9.23 15.39 37.48
CA LEU A 768 -10.56 14.81 37.53
C LEU A 768 -11.61 15.75 36.94
N CYS A 769 -11.60 17.04 37.30
CA CYS A 769 -12.52 18.04 36.75
C CYS A 769 -12.38 18.17 35.22
N TYR A 770 -11.14 18.26 34.71
CA TYR A 770 -10.86 18.32 33.28
C TYR A 770 -11.48 17.13 32.53
N ARG A 771 -11.29 15.91 33.07
CA ARG A 771 -11.81 14.69 32.46
C ARG A 771 -13.34 14.60 32.50
N LEU A 772 -13.96 14.94 33.64
CA LEU A 772 -15.42 14.92 33.79
C LEU A 772 -16.09 15.93 32.84
N LEU A 773 -15.54 17.15 32.73
CA LEU A 773 -16.02 18.15 31.79
C LEU A 773 -15.91 17.69 30.35
N LYS A 774 -14.78 17.10 29.97
CA LYS A 774 -14.57 16.57 28.62
C LYS A 774 -15.57 15.49 28.24
N ASN A 775 -15.93 14.62 29.19
CA ASN A 775 -16.95 13.59 28.94
C ASN A 775 -18.36 14.18 28.78
N MET A 776 -18.63 15.37 29.34
CA MET A 776 -19.85 16.15 29.13
C MET A 776 -19.77 17.07 27.89
N GLY A 777 -18.73 16.95 27.07
CA GLY A 777 -18.50 17.80 25.90
C GLY A 777 -17.99 19.21 26.21
N GLY A 778 -17.71 19.51 27.47
CA GLY A 778 -17.15 20.79 27.93
C GLY A 778 -15.63 20.79 28.01
N LEU A 779 -15.04 21.95 28.33
CA LEU A 779 -13.61 22.12 28.50
C LEU A 779 -13.30 22.84 29.82
N LEU A 780 -12.20 22.46 30.47
CA LEU A 780 -11.59 23.24 31.54
C LEU A 780 -10.30 23.84 30.99
N SER A 781 -10.15 25.16 31.06
CA SER A 781 -8.95 25.88 30.69
C SER A 781 -8.40 26.69 31.87
N TYR A 782 -7.13 27.05 31.77
CA TYR A 782 -6.43 27.86 32.75
C TYR A 782 -5.71 29.01 32.03
N THR A 783 -5.80 30.21 32.59
CA THR A 783 -5.03 31.37 32.17
C THR A 783 -4.46 32.09 33.39
N SER A 784 -3.26 32.66 33.23
CA SER A 784 -2.62 33.50 34.24
C SER A 784 -2.75 34.97 33.82
N GLU A 785 -3.42 35.78 34.64
CA GLU A 785 -3.62 37.21 34.39
C GLU A 785 -2.90 38.04 35.45
N LYS A 786 -1.64 38.42 35.19
CA LYS A 786 -0.76 39.14 36.13
C LYS A 786 -0.65 38.42 37.48
N ASP A 787 -1.43 38.89 38.46
CA ASP A 787 -1.47 38.43 39.86
C ASP A 787 -2.71 37.55 40.15
N HIS A 788 -3.36 37.01 39.11
CA HIS A 788 -4.56 36.19 39.25
C HIS A 788 -4.46 34.90 38.44
N MET A 789 -4.95 33.82 39.04
CA MET A 789 -5.24 32.56 38.36
C MET A 789 -6.71 32.54 37.95
N VAL A 790 -6.96 32.14 36.71
CA VAL A 790 -8.28 32.07 36.14
C VAL A 790 -8.51 30.66 35.60
N PHE A 791 -9.49 29.96 36.15
CA PHE A 791 -9.99 28.69 35.62
C PHE A 791 -11.32 28.92 34.91
N THR A 792 -11.40 28.57 33.63
CA THR A 792 -12.61 28.75 32.84
C THR A 792 -13.19 27.40 32.46
N VAL A 793 -14.43 27.16 32.86
CA VAL A 793 -15.25 26.03 32.43
C VAL A 793 -16.07 26.47 31.24
N SER A 794 -15.99 25.76 30.11
CA SER A 794 -16.90 25.91 28.99
C SER A 794 -17.83 24.69 28.89
N LEU A 795 -19.10 24.94 28.63
CA LEU A 795 -20.12 23.91 28.41
C LEU A 795 -20.87 24.23 27.11
N PRO A 796 -21.06 23.25 26.22
CA PRO A 796 -21.82 23.47 25.00
C PRO A 796 -23.28 23.74 25.35
N LYS A 797 -23.87 24.74 24.71
CA LYS A 797 -25.33 24.94 24.72
C LYS A 797 -25.94 23.85 23.85
N SER A 798 -26.28 22.72 24.44
CA SER A 798 -26.69 21.54 23.69
C SER A 798 -27.85 21.82 22.72
N VAL A 799 -27.61 21.54 21.44
CA VAL A 799 -28.64 21.15 20.47
C VAL A 799 -29.09 19.74 20.82
N ARG A 800 -30.40 19.47 20.89
CA ARG A 800 -30.96 18.12 21.02
C ARG A 800 -30.30 17.18 20.01
N SER A 801 -29.50 16.22 20.46
CA SER A 801 -28.95 15.19 19.58
C SER A 801 -30.11 14.41 18.94
N HIS A 802 -30.25 14.50 17.62
CA HIS A 802 -30.97 13.50 16.86
C HIS A 802 -30.25 12.16 17.06
N THR A 803 -30.90 11.24 17.74
CA THR A 803 -30.69 9.81 17.51
C THR A 803 -30.96 9.50 16.04
N GLN A 804 -29.90 9.18 15.28
CA GLN A 804 -29.91 8.25 14.15
C GLN A 804 -28.55 7.56 14.04
#